data_AF-A0AAN9AKZ9-F1
#
_entry.id   AF-A0AAN9AKZ9-F1
#
_cell.length_a   1.000
_cell.length_b   1.000
_cell.length_c   1.000
_cell.angle_alpha   90.00
_cell.angle_beta   90.00
_cell.angle_gamma   90.00
#
_symmetry.space_group_name_H-M   'P 1'
#
loop_
_entity.id
_entity.type
_entity.pdbx_description
1 polymer ?
#
loop_
_entity_poly.entity_id
_entity_poly.type
_entity_poly.pdbx_seq_one_letter_code
_entity_poly.pdbx_strand_id
1 'polypeptide(L)'
;MDGNAEWSSCDEDLLLVMDENIDWMDGEGEQPRLDRGCGDQDLTEVVNASRQQESLRQVAMNIHYKRLDRLLEVNGMERQQVNGDGNCFFRAASLHLATHDHCSLRQALCGHMEKNVLFYLGFFSNCHSANQARQAISSMKTPGVWNTIANDIVPLALANFTGRRVKIFTSKKQQPIVCITPSMPSVTCSAFQPIYMALLAATGMAEHYDGCLATKTHIYSMFGSSECTEGSQSTPDSPFVVDERTSPSTGTSRDDNTSQSNTTSQSNTTSREGTPPPYSTSTWYNTPPKKLRRKRQSNPTNWKKNLRKDSKLQGKQFDNSRGKITKAKAMKNVDCSQCSLQCNLKISTEQQRDIFEAFYGLKDYKRQKDFVCSHVAQQCTVTILDQKTNKPLEKKRAVSRKFFLTAGGEKAQVCKRFFLATLDVGHAYVQHALDNAKDGFFHGDDRRGKHQPSNKTAQSDSERVKKHICSFPSMESHYCRKNSNRKFLDSTLNVNRMYRLYTDECTEKDIQPVSSSMYRTIFNTEFNLSFHKPKKDQCLLCSSYLEAKRTNTLTDKLKSDYEEHQARKIEARKEKEKDKQLAQEDSTIETVTFDLESVLSTPCNQVSQTHYKRKLAFYNLTVFSLASKEGKCFTWDETQGKKGSCEIGTCLLSHMTSLSPQVKHVVLYSDTCTGQNRNQYVAAALPQHVQDSDTLQIIDQKYLESGHTQMECDTMHSTIEAAKKNVKVSIPDQWNTVIECARPKQPYTIQEIHHTDVLDLKHLAATNLRNTKTDVSGHRINWLKIKWLRYLKGDADTIFFKYRMTDPAFKMLKIRGASRRGRQTVCTRVSDIPRRYDTRLPVSAAKKSDLLDLCRLAIIPEKHHHFYHQLPSSSSAPDRLCQPDVTEQTDTSDDE
;
A
#
# COMPACT_ATOMS: atom_id res chain seq x y z
N MET A 1 -11.78 1.82 29.44
CA MET A 1 -10.39 1.82 29.95
C MET A 1 -9.64 0.94 28.98
N ASP A 2 -9.06 1.55 27.96
CA ASP A 2 -8.82 0.84 26.70
C ASP A 2 -7.34 0.50 26.61
N GLY A 3 -7.03 -0.79 26.81
CA GLY A 3 -5.68 -1.32 26.82
C GLY A 3 -5.28 -1.93 25.48
N ASN A 4 -5.19 -1.13 24.43
CA ASN A 4 -4.52 -1.57 23.20
C ASN A 4 -3.01 -1.67 23.45
N ALA A 5 -2.48 -2.89 23.50
CA ALA A 5 -1.03 -3.10 23.45
C ALA A 5 -0.51 -2.70 22.06
N GLU A 6 0.29 -1.64 21.99
CA GLU A 6 0.88 -1.18 20.73
C GLU A 6 1.94 -2.17 20.23
N TRP A 7 1.59 -2.94 19.19
CA TRP A 7 2.54 -3.65 18.35
C TRP A 7 3.37 -2.63 17.55
N SER A 8 4.42 -2.11 18.16
CA SER A 8 5.29 -1.10 17.55
C SER A 8 6.19 -1.71 16.48
N SER A 9 5.98 -1.31 15.23
CA SER A 9 6.93 -1.54 14.14
C SER A 9 8.13 -0.60 14.32
N CYS A 10 9.25 -1.12 14.82
CA CYS A 10 10.49 -0.34 14.93
C CYS A 10 11.19 -0.23 13.56
N ASP A 11 11.45 1.02 13.15
CA ASP A 11 12.38 1.50 12.11
C ASP A 11 12.40 0.79 10.74
N GLU A 12 11.72 1.40 9.76
CA GLU A 12 11.71 0.96 8.33
C GLU A 12 13.07 1.10 7.61
N ASP A 13 14.07 1.78 8.17
CA ASP A 13 15.26 2.25 7.44
C ASP A 13 16.37 1.19 7.23
N LEU A 14 16.20 -0.05 7.70
CA LEU A 14 17.16 -1.16 7.50
C LEU A 14 16.59 -2.41 6.81
N LEU A 15 15.29 -2.43 6.46
CA LEU A 15 14.62 -3.58 5.84
C LEU A 15 14.41 -3.44 4.30
N LEU A 16 14.94 -2.40 3.67
CA LEU A 16 14.78 -2.12 2.24
C LEU A 16 15.82 -2.78 1.32
N VAL A 17 16.54 -3.79 1.81
CA VAL A 17 17.41 -4.65 1.01
C VAL A 17 17.04 -6.10 1.32
N MET A 18 16.91 -6.93 0.27
CA MET A 18 16.68 -8.40 0.26
C MET A 18 15.25 -8.94 0.05
N ASP A 19 14.25 -8.12 -0.29
CA ASP A 19 12.89 -8.61 -0.58
C ASP A 19 12.60 -8.91 -2.09
N GLU A 20 13.62 -8.93 -2.96
CA GLU A 20 13.46 -9.10 -4.43
C GLU A 20 13.91 -10.47 -5.01
N ASN A 21 14.49 -11.39 -4.22
CA ASN A 21 15.15 -12.61 -4.73
C ASN A 21 14.78 -13.95 -4.03
N ILE A 22 13.55 -14.10 -3.51
CA ILE A 22 13.04 -15.41 -3.06
C ILE A 22 11.72 -15.71 -3.76
N ASP A 23 11.72 -16.78 -4.55
CA ASP A 23 10.57 -17.26 -5.30
C ASP A 23 9.62 -18.04 -4.38
N TRP A 24 8.30 -17.81 -4.50
CA TRP A 24 7.31 -18.29 -3.54
C TRP A 24 6.28 -19.22 -4.20
N MET A 25 6.52 -20.53 -4.15
CA MET A 25 5.48 -21.55 -4.42
C MET A 25 4.94 -22.12 -3.11
N ASP A 26 3.61 -22.11 -2.96
CA ASP A 26 2.86 -22.98 -2.04
C ASP A 26 1.48 -23.25 -2.68
N GLY A 27 1.09 -24.51 -2.77
CA GLY A 27 -0.27 -24.91 -3.13
C GLY A 27 -1.01 -25.43 -1.89
N GLU A 28 -2.16 -24.85 -1.57
CA GLU A 28 -3.00 -25.33 -0.47
C GLU A 28 -3.87 -26.50 -0.95
N GLY A 29 -3.58 -27.70 -0.46
CA GLY A 29 -4.44 -28.89 -0.62
C GLY A 29 -5.27 -29.13 0.63
N GLU A 30 -6.59 -29.21 0.49
CA GLU A 30 -7.49 -29.63 1.57
C GLU A 30 -7.25 -31.11 1.92
N GLN A 31 -7.30 -31.46 3.21
CA GLN A 31 -7.25 -32.87 3.63
C GLN A 31 -8.62 -33.54 3.40
N PRO A 32 -8.66 -34.77 2.86
CA PRO A 32 -9.91 -35.52 2.79
C PRO A 32 -10.38 -35.92 4.18
N ARG A 33 -11.69 -35.80 4.44
CA ARG A 33 -12.32 -36.40 5.62
C ARG A 33 -12.45 -37.90 5.40
N LEU A 34 -11.86 -38.70 6.27
CA LEU A 34 -12.12 -40.14 6.34
C LEU A 34 -13.43 -40.38 7.08
N ASP A 35 -14.49 -40.69 6.32
CA ASP A 35 -15.70 -41.30 6.87
C ASP A 35 -15.42 -42.77 7.24
N ARG A 36 -16.02 -43.24 8.33
CA ARG A 36 -15.86 -44.64 8.78
C ARG A 36 -16.88 -45.52 8.07
N GLY A 37 -16.47 -46.10 6.93
CA GLY A 37 -17.21 -47.15 6.20
C GLY A 37 -16.31 -48.36 5.93
N CYS A 38 -16.84 -49.57 6.08
CA CYS A 38 -16.07 -50.82 6.04
C CYS A 38 -15.78 -51.31 4.60
N GLY A 39 -14.63 -51.96 4.40
CA GLY A 39 -14.30 -52.71 3.18
C GLY A 39 -12.79 -52.89 3.00
N ASP A 40 -12.31 -54.15 2.91
CA ASP A 40 -10.90 -54.46 2.70
C ASP A 40 -10.33 -53.77 1.43
N GLN A 41 -9.27 -52.99 1.60
CA GLN A 41 -8.45 -52.46 0.52
C GLN A 41 -6.97 -52.62 0.83
N ASP A 42 -6.19 -52.81 -0.24
CA ASP A 42 -4.82 -53.32 -0.20
C ASP A 42 -3.87 -52.46 0.67
N LEU A 43 -3.32 -53.08 1.71
CA LEU A 43 -2.40 -52.43 2.66
C LEU A 43 -1.16 -51.84 1.98
N THR A 44 -0.79 -52.32 0.78
CA THR A 44 0.36 -51.77 0.04
C THR A 44 0.09 -50.38 -0.56
N GLU A 45 -1.13 -50.07 -1.00
CA GLU A 45 -1.47 -48.76 -1.55
C GLU A 45 -1.54 -47.68 -0.46
N VAL A 46 -2.12 -48.01 0.70
CA VAL A 46 -2.19 -47.08 1.86
C VAL A 46 -0.80 -46.72 2.39
N VAL A 47 0.14 -47.68 2.40
CA VAL A 47 1.54 -47.45 2.80
C VAL A 47 2.27 -46.60 1.76
N ASN A 48 2.03 -46.79 0.46
CA ASN A 48 2.64 -46.00 -0.61
C ASN A 48 2.09 -44.56 -0.66
N ALA A 49 0.78 -44.37 -0.48
CA ALA A 49 0.15 -43.07 -0.35
C ALA A 49 0.67 -42.31 0.88
N SER A 50 0.79 -42.99 2.03
CA SER A 50 1.41 -42.42 3.24
C SER A 50 2.86 -42.01 2.99
N ARG A 51 3.68 -42.84 2.33
CA ARG A 51 5.07 -42.51 1.97
C ARG A 51 5.17 -41.31 1.02
N GLN A 52 4.29 -41.19 0.03
CA GLN A 52 4.25 -40.01 -0.84
C GLN A 52 3.85 -38.75 -0.06
N GLN A 53 2.84 -38.84 0.82
CA GLN A 53 2.40 -37.72 1.65
C GLN A 53 3.48 -37.28 2.66
N GLU A 54 4.21 -38.24 3.24
CA GLU A 54 5.39 -37.99 4.08
C GLU A 54 6.52 -37.31 3.29
N SER A 55 6.77 -37.73 2.06
CA SER A 55 7.77 -37.10 1.18
C SER A 55 7.41 -35.66 0.81
N LEU A 56 6.14 -35.37 0.55
CA LEU A 56 5.65 -34.02 0.25
C LEU A 56 5.71 -33.12 1.50
N ARG A 57 5.37 -33.65 2.69
CA ARG A 57 5.57 -32.96 3.98
C ARG A 57 7.05 -32.64 4.21
N GLN A 58 7.95 -33.59 3.96
CA GLN A 58 9.39 -33.38 4.10
C GLN A 58 9.90 -32.30 3.13
N VAL A 59 9.41 -32.26 1.89
CA VAL A 59 9.75 -31.21 0.91
C VAL A 59 9.22 -29.83 1.35
N ALA A 60 7.96 -29.73 1.78
CA ALA A 60 7.38 -28.49 2.30
C ALA A 60 8.12 -27.99 3.55
N MET A 61 8.44 -28.88 4.48
CA MET A 61 9.22 -28.58 5.68
C MET A 61 10.62 -28.06 5.32
N ASN A 62 11.30 -28.68 4.35
CA ASN A 62 12.58 -28.21 3.83
C ASN A 62 12.50 -26.80 3.19
N ILE A 63 11.37 -26.42 2.59
CA ILE A 63 11.15 -25.06 2.05
C ILE A 63 11.00 -24.04 3.20
N HIS A 64 10.20 -24.35 4.22
CA HIS A 64 10.03 -23.47 5.38
C HIS A 64 11.32 -23.30 6.19
N TYR A 65 12.12 -24.37 6.38
CA TYR A 65 13.45 -24.26 7.01
C TYR A 65 14.40 -23.40 6.17
N LYS A 66 14.58 -23.69 4.87
CA LYS A 66 15.47 -22.90 3.99
C LYS A 66 15.11 -21.42 3.94
N ARG A 67 13.83 -21.08 4.13
CA ARG A 67 13.38 -19.69 4.25
C ARG A 67 13.80 -19.07 5.58
N LEU A 68 13.55 -19.76 6.68
CA LEU A 68 13.86 -19.31 8.03
C LEU A 68 15.38 -19.14 8.23
N ASP A 69 16.17 -20.10 7.74
CA ASP A 69 17.62 -20.07 7.78
C ASP A 69 18.19 -18.85 7.01
N ARG A 70 17.69 -18.56 5.80
CA ARG A 70 18.07 -17.32 5.07
C ARG A 70 17.68 -16.06 5.83
N LEU A 71 16.51 -16.01 6.44
CA LEU A 71 16.06 -14.84 7.19
C LEU A 71 16.98 -14.58 8.39
N LEU A 72 17.44 -15.63 9.07
CA LEU A 72 18.41 -15.56 10.16
C LEU A 72 19.78 -15.09 9.66
N GLU A 73 20.31 -15.71 8.60
CA GLU A 73 21.58 -15.36 7.95
C GLU A 73 21.64 -13.86 7.60
N VAL A 74 20.59 -13.33 6.97
CA VAL A 74 20.47 -11.90 6.60
C VAL A 74 20.45 -10.97 7.81
N ASN A 75 19.94 -11.43 8.94
CA ASN A 75 19.93 -10.67 10.19
C ASN A 75 21.20 -10.92 11.04
N GLY A 76 22.21 -11.60 10.49
CA GLY A 76 23.44 -11.95 11.20
C GLY A 76 23.21 -12.94 12.35
N MET A 77 22.17 -13.75 12.28
CA MET A 77 21.77 -14.72 13.30
C MET A 77 22.02 -16.16 12.84
N GLU A 78 22.34 -17.04 13.78
CA GLU A 78 22.54 -18.48 13.57
C GLU A 78 21.50 -19.27 14.38
N ARG A 79 20.89 -20.29 13.77
CA ARG A 79 19.85 -21.12 14.38
C ARG A 79 20.48 -22.18 15.28
N GLN A 80 20.07 -22.22 16.54
CA GLN A 80 20.37 -23.32 17.46
C GLN A 80 19.19 -24.27 17.51
N GLN A 81 19.29 -25.39 16.78
CA GLN A 81 18.22 -26.35 16.68
C GLN A 81 17.99 -27.10 18.00
N VAL A 82 16.73 -27.25 18.40
CA VAL A 82 16.34 -27.99 19.62
C VAL A 82 15.36 -29.12 19.31
N ASN A 83 15.20 -30.07 20.24
CA ASN A 83 14.31 -31.21 20.03
C ASN A 83 12.83 -30.79 19.94
N GLY A 84 12.10 -31.38 18.99
CA GLY A 84 10.66 -31.20 18.80
C GLY A 84 9.79 -31.96 19.80
N ASP A 85 10.24 -32.11 21.05
CA ASP A 85 9.66 -32.93 22.11
C ASP A 85 8.56 -32.22 22.93
N GLY A 86 7.94 -31.18 22.37
CA GLY A 86 7.03 -30.28 23.09
C GLY A 86 7.70 -29.38 24.14
N ASN A 87 9.03 -29.45 24.32
CA ASN A 87 9.81 -28.50 25.15
C ASN A 87 10.54 -27.44 24.32
N CYS A 88 10.46 -27.49 22.98
CA CYS A 88 11.23 -26.66 22.05
C CYS A 88 11.32 -25.16 22.43
N PHE A 89 10.19 -24.49 22.70
CA PHE A 89 10.18 -23.09 23.14
C PHE A 89 10.99 -22.85 24.42
N PHE A 90 10.81 -23.69 25.44
CA PHE A 90 11.51 -23.55 26.72
C PHE A 90 13.01 -23.85 26.57
N ARG A 91 13.39 -24.83 25.73
CA ARG A 91 14.80 -25.11 25.39
C ARG A 91 15.44 -23.93 24.65
N ALA A 92 14.76 -23.38 23.64
CA ALA A 92 15.20 -22.22 22.88
C ALA A 92 15.38 -20.97 23.77
N ALA A 93 14.44 -20.73 24.68
CA ALA A 93 14.54 -19.64 25.65
C ALA A 93 15.66 -19.87 26.69
N SER A 94 15.82 -21.10 27.18
CA SER A 94 16.81 -21.42 28.22
C SER A 94 18.25 -21.30 27.71
N LEU A 95 18.50 -21.68 26.45
CA LEU A 95 19.78 -21.44 25.74
C LEU A 95 20.16 -19.96 25.76
N HIS A 96 19.23 -19.06 25.42
CA HIS A 96 19.51 -17.63 25.35
C HIS A 96 19.55 -16.93 26.73
N LEU A 97 18.92 -17.51 27.75
CA LEU A 97 19.01 -17.06 29.14
C LEU A 97 20.23 -17.60 29.89
N ALA A 98 21.05 -18.44 29.24
CA ALA A 98 22.16 -19.19 29.87
C ALA A 98 21.73 -20.06 31.07
N THR A 99 20.44 -20.40 31.15
CA THR A 99 19.89 -21.33 32.15
C THR A 99 19.91 -22.72 31.55
N HIS A 100 20.77 -23.62 32.04
CA HIS A 100 20.90 -24.97 31.47
C HIS A 100 19.66 -25.86 31.68
N ASP A 101 18.71 -25.47 32.55
CA ASP A 101 17.48 -26.23 32.80
C ASP A 101 16.21 -25.53 32.24
N HIS A 102 15.68 -26.10 31.16
CA HIS A 102 14.41 -25.69 30.55
C HIS A 102 13.17 -26.13 31.36
N CYS A 103 13.29 -27.13 32.26
CA CYS A 103 12.19 -27.57 33.12
C CYS A 103 11.94 -26.56 34.25
N SER A 104 12.99 -26.08 34.93
CA SER A 104 12.88 -24.97 35.88
C SER A 104 12.34 -23.70 35.21
N LEU A 105 12.80 -23.36 34.01
CA LEU A 105 12.26 -22.21 33.26
C LEU A 105 10.77 -22.39 32.93
N ARG A 106 10.34 -23.59 32.50
CA ARG A 106 8.93 -23.94 32.26
C ARG A 106 8.09 -23.75 33.53
N GLN A 107 8.54 -24.28 34.66
CA GLN A 107 7.82 -24.16 35.94
C GLN A 107 7.70 -22.70 36.39
N ALA A 108 8.80 -21.94 36.36
CA ALA A 108 8.82 -20.54 36.76
C ALA A 108 7.94 -19.65 35.85
N LEU A 109 8.00 -19.86 34.54
CA LEU A 109 7.21 -19.08 33.58
C LEU A 109 5.71 -19.38 33.68
N CYS A 110 5.33 -20.66 33.78
CA CYS A 110 3.93 -21.04 34.00
C CYS A 110 3.40 -20.53 35.36
N GLY A 111 4.21 -20.57 36.42
CA GLY A 111 3.87 -19.97 37.72
C GLY A 111 3.67 -18.46 37.67
N HIS A 112 4.50 -17.74 36.90
CA HIS A 112 4.33 -16.31 36.64
C HIS A 112 3.03 -16.01 35.87
N MET A 113 2.68 -16.83 34.87
CA MET A 113 1.43 -16.69 34.13
C MET A 113 0.20 -16.94 35.01
N GLU A 114 0.21 -17.96 35.87
CA GLU A 114 -0.89 -18.23 36.81
C GLU A 114 -1.08 -17.10 37.83
N LYS A 115 0.02 -16.62 38.44
CA LYS A 115 0.00 -15.52 39.42
C LYS A 115 -0.59 -14.23 38.84
N ASN A 116 -0.39 -14.01 37.53
CA ASN A 116 -0.84 -12.82 36.82
C ASN A 116 -1.96 -13.12 35.80
N VAL A 117 -2.75 -14.19 35.99
CA VAL A 117 -3.71 -14.68 34.97
C VAL A 117 -4.74 -13.63 34.53
N LEU A 118 -5.11 -12.69 35.40
CA LEU A 118 -6.04 -11.60 35.06
C LEU A 118 -5.46 -10.62 34.03
N PHE A 119 -4.14 -10.41 34.02
CA PHE A 119 -3.46 -9.62 33.00
C PHE A 119 -3.47 -10.37 31.66
N TYR A 120 -3.15 -11.67 31.68
CA TYR A 120 -3.08 -12.48 30.46
C TYR A 120 -4.45 -12.84 29.87
N LEU A 121 -5.54 -12.74 30.65
CA LEU A 121 -6.90 -13.15 30.23
C LEU A 121 -7.34 -12.48 28.91
N GLY A 122 -7.00 -11.21 28.71
CA GLY A 122 -7.32 -10.46 27.48
C GLY A 122 -6.52 -10.85 26.24
N PHE A 123 -5.55 -11.75 26.36
CA PHE A 123 -4.67 -12.21 25.28
C PHE A 123 -4.94 -13.67 24.86
N PHE A 124 -5.88 -14.37 25.49
CA PHE A 124 -6.21 -15.76 25.15
C PHE A 124 -7.17 -15.90 23.98
N SER A 125 -6.74 -16.62 22.95
CA SER A 125 -7.57 -17.10 21.86
C SER A 125 -8.63 -18.09 22.39
N ASN A 126 -9.93 -17.76 22.25
CA ASN A 126 -11.08 -18.60 22.61
C ASN A 126 -11.27 -18.97 24.11
N CYS A 127 -10.64 -18.27 25.05
CA CYS A 127 -10.85 -18.49 26.48
C CYS A 127 -11.91 -17.54 27.06
N HIS A 128 -12.89 -18.08 27.79
CA HIS A 128 -14.05 -17.32 28.28
C HIS A 128 -14.04 -17.09 29.81
N SER A 129 -13.06 -17.63 30.53
CA SER A 129 -12.94 -17.43 31.99
C SER A 129 -11.51 -17.57 32.50
N ALA A 130 -11.20 -16.91 33.62
CA ALA A 130 -9.91 -17.04 34.30
C ALA A 130 -9.62 -18.49 34.77
N ASN A 131 -10.66 -19.31 34.98
CA ASN A 131 -10.49 -20.72 35.39
C ASN A 131 -10.05 -21.61 34.22
N GLN A 132 -10.61 -21.41 33.03
CA GLN A 132 -10.12 -22.06 31.80
C GLN A 132 -8.68 -21.66 31.51
N ALA A 133 -8.32 -20.37 31.66
CA ALA A 133 -6.95 -19.90 31.49
C ALA A 133 -5.98 -20.56 32.49
N ARG A 134 -6.34 -20.63 33.79
CA ARG A 134 -5.54 -21.36 34.79
C ARG A 134 -5.37 -22.84 34.46
N GLN A 135 -6.43 -23.51 34.02
CA GLN A 135 -6.36 -24.93 33.64
C GLN A 135 -5.43 -25.15 32.44
N ALA A 136 -5.49 -24.27 31.43
CA ALA A 136 -4.60 -24.30 30.28
C ALA A 136 -3.13 -24.08 30.69
N ILE A 137 -2.84 -23.06 31.51
CA ILE A 137 -1.47 -22.79 32.00
C ILE A 137 -0.95 -23.94 32.87
N SER A 138 -1.77 -24.46 33.79
CA SER A 138 -1.40 -25.57 34.66
C SER A 138 -1.05 -26.82 33.86
N SER A 139 -1.78 -27.12 32.78
CA SER A 139 -1.44 -28.24 31.87
C SER A 139 -0.05 -28.12 31.23
N MET A 140 0.43 -26.89 30.99
CA MET A 140 1.77 -26.65 30.42
C MET A 140 2.92 -26.79 31.43
N LYS A 141 2.65 -26.93 32.73
CA LYS A 141 3.72 -27.23 33.71
C LYS A 141 4.34 -28.61 33.51
N THR A 142 3.55 -29.56 33.02
CA THR A 142 4.01 -30.91 32.70
C THR A 142 5.01 -30.86 31.53
N PRO A 143 6.24 -31.39 31.67
CA PRO A 143 7.22 -31.45 30.58
C PRO A 143 6.64 -32.12 29.32
N GLY A 144 7.03 -31.63 28.15
CA GLY A 144 6.53 -32.10 26.86
C GLY A 144 5.10 -31.69 26.49
N VAL A 145 4.27 -31.22 27.44
CA VAL A 145 2.91 -30.75 27.12
C VAL A 145 2.96 -29.34 26.54
N TRP A 146 2.30 -29.14 25.39
CA TRP A 146 2.13 -27.84 24.75
C TRP A 146 0.64 -27.56 24.57
N ASN A 147 0.17 -26.36 24.91
CA ASN A 147 -1.26 -26.03 24.89
C ASN A 147 -1.58 -24.97 23.83
N THR A 148 -2.40 -25.33 22.83
CA THR A 148 -2.77 -24.48 21.68
C THR A 148 -3.69 -23.31 22.02
N ILE A 149 -4.22 -23.23 23.24
CA ILE A 149 -5.01 -22.07 23.71
C ILE A 149 -4.08 -20.99 24.30
N ALA A 150 -2.87 -21.37 24.73
CA ALA A 150 -1.93 -20.49 25.42
C ALA A 150 -0.65 -20.17 24.61
N ASN A 151 -0.44 -20.82 23.46
CA ASN A 151 0.76 -20.72 22.61
C ASN A 151 1.14 -19.27 22.27
N ASP A 152 0.17 -18.45 21.86
CA ASP A 152 0.38 -17.06 21.42
C ASP A 152 0.82 -16.13 22.58
N ILE A 153 0.58 -16.53 23.83
CA ILE A 153 0.88 -15.75 25.04
C ILE A 153 2.26 -16.08 25.61
N VAL A 154 2.75 -17.31 25.48
CA VAL A 154 4.01 -17.74 26.11
C VAL A 154 5.20 -16.80 25.77
N PRO A 155 5.36 -16.30 24.53
CA PRO A 155 6.39 -15.30 24.23
C PRO A 155 6.22 -13.95 24.93
N LEU A 156 4.97 -13.47 25.10
CA LEU A 156 4.67 -12.24 25.86
C LEU A 156 4.90 -12.45 27.36
N ALA A 157 4.54 -13.63 27.88
CA ALA A 157 4.85 -14.00 29.24
C ALA A 157 6.37 -14.05 29.48
N LEU A 158 7.16 -14.58 28.54
CA LEU A 158 8.63 -14.61 28.62
C LEU A 158 9.22 -13.19 28.64
N ALA A 159 8.71 -12.28 27.81
CA ALA A 159 9.11 -10.87 27.83
C ALA A 159 8.82 -10.23 29.22
N ASN A 160 7.60 -10.42 29.73
CA ASN A 160 7.19 -9.91 31.04
C ASN A 160 7.95 -10.55 32.22
N PHE A 161 8.28 -11.84 32.13
CA PHE A 161 9.01 -12.57 33.19
C PHE A 161 10.48 -12.16 33.25
N THR A 162 11.11 -11.87 32.12
CA THR A 162 12.53 -11.53 32.02
C THR A 162 12.81 -10.02 32.00
N GLY A 163 11.79 -9.19 31.77
CA GLY A 163 11.95 -7.76 31.49
C GLY A 163 12.68 -7.46 30.17
N ARG A 164 12.95 -8.47 29.33
CA ARG A 164 13.68 -8.33 28.05
C ARG A 164 12.71 -8.34 26.88
N ARG A 165 13.06 -7.67 25.78
CA ARG A 165 12.34 -7.80 24.50
C ARG A 165 12.56 -9.20 23.94
N VAL A 166 11.54 -9.81 23.35
CA VAL A 166 11.65 -11.08 22.61
C VAL A 166 11.52 -10.79 21.12
N LYS A 167 12.50 -11.21 20.31
CA LYS A 167 12.50 -11.05 18.84
C LYS A 167 12.43 -12.42 18.19
N ILE A 168 11.33 -12.71 17.52
CA ILE A 168 11.05 -13.99 16.87
C ILE A 168 11.19 -13.82 15.36
N PHE A 169 12.07 -14.60 14.74
CA PHE A 169 12.14 -14.76 13.28
C PHE A 169 11.23 -15.93 12.88
N THR A 170 10.42 -15.81 11.83
CA THR A 170 9.46 -16.87 11.50
C THR A 170 9.30 -17.13 10.00
N SER A 171 8.93 -18.37 9.67
CA SER A 171 8.57 -18.80 8.32
C SER A 171 7.23 -18.21 7.81
N LYS A 172 6.42 -17.56 8.66
CA LYS A 172 5.12 -16.96 8.29
C LYS A 172 5.32 -15.78 7.31
N LYS A 173 4.58 -15.77 6.18
CA LYS A 173 4.76 -14.80 5.08
C LYS A 173 4.46 -13.34 5.44
N GLN A 174 3.52 -13.10 6.35
CA GLN A 174 2.96 -11.77 6.59
C GLN A 174 3.70 -10.96 7.66
N GLN A 175 4.45 -11.64 8.55
CA GLN A 175 5.22 -11.03 9.63
C GLN A 175 6.50 -11.85 9.82
N PRO A 176 7.55 -11.66 9.00
CA PRO A 176 8.77 -12.47 9.07
C PRO A 176 9.54 -12.26 10.38
N ILE A 177 9.39 -11.09 11.01
CA ILE A 177 10.01 -10.74 12.29
C ILE A 177 8.92 -10.19 13.22
N VAL A 178 8.80 -10.76 14.42
CA VAL A 178 7.88 -10.32 15.47
C VAL A 178 8.69 -9.82 16.67
N CYS A 179 8.50 -8.57 17.05
CA CYS A 179 9.14 -7.94 18.20
C CYS A 179 8.12 -7.76 19.33
N ILE A 180 8.36 -8.41 20.47
CA ILE A 180 7.50 -8.39 21.64
C ILE A 180 8.22 -7.65 22.77
N THR A 181 7.56 -6.62 23.31
CA THR A 181 8.10 -5.79 24.40
C THR A 181 7.32 -6.10 25.69
N PRO A 182 7.96 -6.09 26.87
CA PRO A 182 7.24 -6.25 28.14
C PRO A 182 6.13 -5.21 28.28
N SER A 183 4.95 -5.64 28.74
CA SER A 183 3.72 -4.85 28.80
C SER A 183 3.02 -4.88 30.17
N MET A 184 3.54 -5.65 31.12
CA MET A 184 3.07 -5.65 32.52
C MET A 184 3.41 -4.32 33.22
N PRO A 185 2.46 -3.65 33.91
CA PRO A 185 2.69 -2.34 34.53
C PRO A 185 3.81 -2.29 35.59
N SER A 186 4.14 -3.43 36.20
CA SER A 186 5.20 -3.58 37.20
C SER A 186 6.58 -3.93 36.63
N VAL A 187 6.70 -4.07 35.30
CA VAL A 187 7.92 -4.53 34.63
C VAL A 187 8.45 -3.41 33.74
N THR A 188 9.65 -2.91 34.04
CA THR A 188 10.36 -1.99 33.15
C THR A 188 11.14 -2.78 32.09
N CYS A 189 11.12 -2.31 30.83
CA CYS A 189 11.91 -2.93 29.78
C CYS A 189 13.40 -2.68 30.05
N SER A 190 14.15 -3.76 30.30
CA SER A 190 15.59 -3.70 30.52
C SER A 190 16.35 -3.31 29.25
N ALA A 191 17.50 -2.68 29.44
CA ALA A 191 18.47 -2.38 28.39
C ALA A 191 19.30 -3.62 27.95
N PHE A 192 19.15 -4.77 28.62
CA PHE A 192 19.78 -6.03 28.20
C PHE A 192 19.37 -6.42 26.77
N GLN A 193 20.23 -7.20 26.10
CA GLN A 193 19.98 -7.66 24.73
C GLN A 193 18.62 -8.38 24.60
N PRO A 194 17.91 -8.27 23.47
CA PRO A 194 16.71 -9.05 23.22
C PRO A 194 16.96 -10.55 23.34
N ILE A 195 15.92 -11.32 23.65
CA ILE A 195 15.90 -12.77 23.53
C ILE A 195 15.55 -13.10 22.08
N TYR A 196 16.44 -13.77 21.36
CA TYR A 196 16.22 -14.11 19.96
C TYR A 196 15.77 -15.57 19.81
N MET A 197 14.71 -15.79 19.03
CA MET A 197 14.15 -17.12 18.78
C MET A 197 13.75 -17.25 17.30
N ALA A 198 13.69 -18.49 16.81
CA ALA A 198 13.17 -18.82 15.50
C ALA A 198 11.90 -19.65 15.65
N LEU A 199 10.87 -19.37 14.84
CA LEU A 199 9.58 -20.05 14.83
C LEU A 199 9.29 -20.62 13.45
N LEU A 200 9.39 -21.94 13.34
CA LEU A 200 8.91 -22.70 12.20
C LEU A 200 7.40 -22.93 12.36
N ALA A 201 6.63 -22.28 11.49
CA ALA A 201 5.21 -22.54 11.31
C ALA A 201 4.95 -22.91 9.85
N ALA A 202 4.40 -24.11 9.66
CA ALA A 202 3.98 -24.67 8.37
C ALA A 202 2.50 -25.07 8.47
N THR A 203 1.74 -24.87 7.39
CA THR A 203 0.29 -25.06 7.39
C THR A 203 -0.07 -26.53 7.67
N GLY A 204 -0.88 -26.80 8.69
CA GLY A 204 -1.25 -28.16 9.09
C GLY A 204 -0.19 -28.95 9.87
N MET A 205 0.86 -28.29 10.39
CA MET A 205 1.87 -28.90 11.26
C MET A 205 1.94 -28.19 12.62
N ALA A 206 2.52 -28.85 13.62
CA ALA A 206 2.77 -28.24 14.93
C ALA A 206 3.83 -27.13 14.84
N GLU A 207 3.61 -26.02 15.54
CA GLU A 207 4.57 -24.92 15.64
C GLU A 207 5.82 -25.35 16.41
N HIS A 208 7.01 -25.06 15.87
CA HIS A 208 8.29 -25.44 16.46
C HIS A 208 9.21 -24.22 16.68
N TYR A 209 9.86 -24.17 17.83
CA TYR A 209 10.72 -23.05 18.24
C TYR A 209 12.18 -23.49 18.40
N ASP A 210 13.09 -22.77 17.74
CA ASP A 210 14.54 -22.92 17.85
C ASP A 210 15.19 -21.69 18.53
N GLY A 211 16.36 -21.90 19.13
CA GLY A 211 17.18 -20.80 19.67
C GLY A 211 17.86 -20.00 18.57
N CYS A 212 18.27 -18.76 18.86
CA CYS A 212 19.06 -17.94 17.92
C CYS A 212 20.19 -17.21 18.65
N LEU A 213 21.40 -17.25 18.08
CA LEU A 213 22.56 -16.47 18.52
C LEU A 213 23.03 -15.51 17.43
N ALA A 214 23.66 -14.39 17.82
CA ALA A 214 24.28 -13.49 16.87
C ALA A 214 25.64 -14.04 16.40
N THR A 215 25.86 -14.02 15.09
CA THR A 215 27.13 -14.43 14.46
C THR A 215 28.27 -13.48 14.82
N LYS A 216 29.51 -14.02 14.92
CA LYS A 216 30.71 -13.24 15.29
C LYS A 216 30.93 -11.98 14.44
N THR A 217 30.58 -12.04 13.16
CA THR A 217 30.68 -10.92 12.20
C THR A 217 29.78 -9.74 12.56
N HIS A 218 28.62 -9.99 13.17
CA HIS A 218 27.68 -8.92 13.56
C HIS A 218 28.05 -8.28 14.91
N ILE A 219 28.69 -9.04 15.81
CA ILE A 219 29.17 -8.55 17.12
C ILE A 219 30.16 -7.38 16.95
N TYR A 220 31.10 -7.47 16.00
CA TYR A 220 32.04 -6.40 15.65
C TYR A 220 31.38 -5.13 15.09
N SER A 221 30.14 -5.21 14.59
CA SER A 221 29.42 -4.03 14.08
C SER A 221 28.60 -3.29 15.15
N MET A 222 28.28 -3.94 16.27
CA MET A 222 27.57 -3.31 17.40
C MET A 222 28.50 -2.72 18.45
N PHE A 223 29.73 -3.23 18.57
CA PHE A 223 30.73 -2.71 19.50
C PHE A 223 31.92 -2.14 18.71
N GLY A 224 31.94 -0.82 18.57
CA GLY A 224 33.07 -0.11 17.99
C GLY A 224 34.36 -0.36 18.77
N SER A 225 35.46 -0.41 18.04
CA SER A 225 36.80 -0.76 18.53
C SER A 225 37.23 -0.06 19.83
N SER A 226 37.48 -0.85 20.87
CA SER A 226 38.41 -0.52 21.94
C SER A 226 39.17 -1.78 22.35
N GLU A 227 40.47 -1.82 22.09
CA GLU A 227 41.37 -2.82 22.69
C GLU A 227 41.46 -2.58 24.21
N CYS A 228 41.53 -3.65 25.00
CA CYS A 228 42.34 -3.75 26.22
C CYS A 228 42.23 -5.16 26.85
N THR A 229 43.31 -5.93 26.69
CA THR A 229 43.97 -6.82 27.67
C THR A 229 43.21 -7.84 28.55
N GLU A 230 43.89 -8.97 28.72
CA GLU A 230 43.57 -10.19 29.48
C GLU A 230 43.18 -9.98 30.97
N GLY A 231 42.44 -10.95 31.55
CA GLY A 231 42.21 -10.96 33.01
C GLY A 231 41.24 -12.01 33.58
N SER A 232 41.66 -13.28 33.65
CA SER A 232 41.33 -14.29 34.70
C SER A 232 39.89 -14.67 35.12
N GLN A 233 39.76 -15.89 35.64
CA GLN A 233 38.52 -16.59 36.05
C GLN A 233 38.05 -16.23 37.48
N SER A 234 36.73 -16.28 37.74
CA SER A 234 36.14 -16.90 38.96
C SER A 234 34.60 -17.01 38.89
N THR A 235 34.03 -17.87 39.75
CA THR A 235 32.64 -18.36 39.77
C THR A 235 31.65 -17.48 40.53
N PRO A 236 30.32 -17.65 40.32
CA PRO A 236 29.29 -16.98 41.12
C PRO A 236 28.85 -17.81 42.34
N ASP A 237 28.56 -17.12 43.44
CA ASP A 237 27.84 -17.68 44.60
C ASP A 237 26.65 -16.80 45.01
N SER A 238 25.68 -17.44 45.67
CA SER A 238 24.33 -16.95 46.06
C SER A 238 24.33 -16.29 47.47
N PRO A 239 23.19 -15.93 48.11
CA PRO A 239 21.94 -15.28 47.65
C PRO A 239 21.43 -14.16 48.62
N PHE A 240 20.16 -13.75 48.43
CA PHE A 240 19.18 -13.36 49.48
C PHE A 240 19.23 -11.95 50.13
N VAL A 241 18.07 -11.25 50.12
CA VAL A 241 17.21 -10.94 51.31
C VAL A 241 16.06 -9.99 50.89
N VAL A 242 14.91 -10.16 51.55
CA VAL A 242 13.65 -9.40 51.39
C VAL A 242 13.51 -8.48 52.60
N ASP A 243 12.88 -7.30 52.48
CA ASP A 243 12.14 -6.75 53.63
C ASP A 243 10.94 -5.86 53.26
N GLU A 244 10.10 -5.58 54.26
CA GLU A 244 8.67 -5.33 54.17
C GLU A 244 8.23 -4.06 54.96
N ARG A 245 6.97 -3.60 54.77
CA ARG A 245 6.21 -2.64 55.63
C ARG A 245 6.61 -1.15 55.48
N THR A 246 5.76 -0.15 55.77
CA THR A 246 4.46 -0.12 56.49
C THR A 246 3.56 1.05 56.00
N SER A 247 2.23 0.89 56.09
CA SER A 247 1.21 1.97 56.08
C SER A 247 1.02 2.56 57.52
N PRO A 248 0.06 3.45 57.93
CA PRO A 248 -1.28 3.72 57.38
C PRO A 248 -1.95 5.14 57.52
N SER A 249 -3.10 5.28 56.82
CA SER A 249 -4.39 5.93 57.20
C SER A 249 -4.51 7.37 57.77
N THR A 250 -5.36 8.19 57.14
CA THR A 250 -6.73 8.65 57.56
C THR A 250 -7.24 9.68 56.51
N GLY A 251 -8.50 9.72 56.05
CA GLY A 251 -9.77 10.01 56.75
C GLY A 251 -10.01 11.54 56.76
N THR A 252 -11.11 12.16 56.30
CA THR A 252 -12.50 11.73 55.96
C THR A 252 -13.22 12.79 55.09
N SER A 253 -14.32 12.37 54.44
CA SER A 253 -15.54 13.08 53.92
C SER A 253 -15.71 14.61 54.16
N ARG A 254 -16.38 15.41 53.31
CA ARG A 254 -17.80 15.38 52.85
C ARG A 254 -18.03 16.31 51.63
N ASP A 255 -19.18 16.42 50.94
CA ASP A 255 -20.29 15.53 50.52
C ASP A 255 -21.15 16.29 49.43
N ASP A 256 -22.01 15.56 48.70
CA ASP A 256 -23.32 15.94 48.10
C ASP A 256 -23.59 16.85 46.85
N ASN A 257 -24.47 16.27 46.01
CA ASN A 257 -25.65 16.80 45.29
C ASN A 257 -25.59 17.57 43.92
N THR A 258 -25.83 16.78 42.85
CA THR A 258 -27.15 16.67 42.16
C THR A 258 -27.71 17.81 41.26
N SER A 259 -27.89 17.43 39.99
CA SER A 259 -28.99 17.75 39.05
C SER A 259 -29.01 18.99 38.13
N GLN A 260 -29.01 18.66 36.83
CA GLN A 260 -30.03 18.99 35.80
C GLN A 260 -30.45 20.44 35.55
N SER A 261 -30.40 20.84 34.26
CA SER A 261 -31.65 21.06 33.50
C SER A 261 -31.40 21.18 31.98
N ASN A 262 -32.29 20.57 31.19
CA ASN A 262 -32.43 20.80 29.75
C ASN A 262 -33.26 22.07 29.52
N THR A 263 -33.11 22.73 28.37
CA THR A 263 -34.29 23.27 27.66
C THR A 263 -34.09 23.26 26.14
N THR A 264 -34.97 22.53 25.46
CA THR A 264 -35.16 22.58 24.00
C THR A 264 -36.27 23.59 23.69
N SER A 265 -36.20 24.34 22.59
CA SER A 265 -37.38 25.01 22.01
C SER A 265 -37.22 25.22 20.50
N GLN A 266 -38.26 24.81 19.75
CA GLN A 266 -38.44 25.03 18.31
C GLN A 266 -39.40 26.20 18.08
N SER A 267 -39.40 26.80 16.87
CA SER A 267 -40.63 27.32 16.24
C SER A 267 -40.42 27.67 14.75
N ASN A 268 -41.51 27.61 13.99
CA ASN A 268 -41.62 27.91 12.54
C ASN A 268 -41.78 29.46 12.31
N THR A 269 -42.05 30.08 11.15
CA THR A 269 -42.83 29.66 9.95
C THR A 269 -42.71 30.66 8.76
N THR A 270 -43.02 30.21 7.53
CA THR A 270 -43.63 30.94 6.37
C THR A 270 -42.99 32.16 5.66
N SER A 271 -42.51 31.91 4.42
CA SER A 271 -42.87 32.52 3.10
C SER A 271 -43.24 34.02 2.90
N ARG A 272 -42.56 34.67 1.93
CA ARG A 272 -43.19 35.36 0.76
C ARG A 272 -42.18 35.83 -0.31
N GLU A 273 -42.69 36.14 -1.51
CA GLU A 273 -41.96 36.48 -2.75
C GLU A 273 -41.51 37.95 -2.85
N GLY A 274 -40.52 38.26 -3.71
CA GLY A 274 -40.12 39.64 -4.04
C GLY A 274 -38.95 39.73 -5.04
N THR A 275 -39.11 40.56 -6.07
CA THR A 275 -38.22 40.75 -7.25
C THR A 275 -36.85 41.43 -6.96
N PRO A 276 -35.85 41.31 -7.87
CA PRO A 276 -34.48 41.75 -7.61
C PRO A 276 -34.16 43.20 -8.05
N PRO A 277 -33.41 43.97 -7.23
CA PRO A 277 -32.74 45.21 -7.65
C PRO A 277 -31.23 44.99 -7.94
N PRO A 278 -30.54 45.97 -8.58
CA PRO A 278 -29.46 45.65 -9.50
C PRO A 278 -28.02 45.76 -8.96
N TYR A 279 -27.13 45.09 -9.71
CA TYR A 279 -25.69 45.34 -9.91
C TYR A 279 -24.98 46.29 -8.94
N SER A 280 -24.26 45.72 -7.97
CA SER A 280 -23.14 46.40 -7.30
C SER A 280 -21.86 45.63 -7.56
N THR A 281 -20.92 46.27 -8.25
CA THR A 281 -19.62 45.70 -8.64
C THR A 281 -18.73 45.47 -7.42
N SER A 282 -18.60 44.22 -6.98
CA SER A 282 -17.47 43.80 -6.16
C SER A 282 -16.46 43.06 -7.04
N THR A 283 -15.22 43.54 -7.04
CA THR A 283 -14.11 42.95 -7.80
C THR A 283 -13.69 41.62 -7.17
N TRP A 284 -14.06 40.51 -7.80
CA TRP A 284 -13.54 39.19 -7.44
C TRP A 284 -12.08 39.11 -7.85
N TYR A 285 -11.17 39.09 -6.87
CA TYR A 285 -9.76 38.78 -7.12
C TYR A 285 -9.65 37.37 -7.67
N ASN A 286 -9.30 37.25 -8.96
CA ASN A 286 -9.02 36.00 -9.63
C ASN A 286 -7.99 35.19 -8.85
N THR A 287 -8.44 34.15 -8.14
CA THR A 287 -7.54 33.16 -7.56
C THR A 287 -7.11 32.21 -8.68
N PRO A 288 -5.82 32.12 -9.04
CA PRO A 288 -5.39 31.30 -10.16
C PRO A 288 -5.71 29.82 -9.93
N PRO A 289 -6.03 29.04 -10.98
CA PRO A 289 -6.46 27.65 -10.84
C PRO A 289 -5.40 26.79 -10.13
N LYS A 290 -5.84 26.00 -9.15
CA LYS A 290 -4.95 25.13 -8.37
C LYS A 290 -4.27 24.11 -9.27
N LYS A 291 -2.95 24.26 -9.50
CA LYS A 291 -2.12 23.22 -10.14
C LYS A 291 -2.29 21.88 -9.41
N LEU A 292 -2.73 20.86 -10.13
CA LEU A 292 -2.88 19.49 -9.61
C LEU A 292 -1.50 18.86 -9.39
N ARG A 293 -1.28 18.25 -8.22
CA ARG A 293 0.04 17.76 -7.74
C ARG A 293 -0.09 16.38 -7.10
N ARG A 294 1.00 15.59 -7.09
CA ARG A 294 0.99 14.22 -6.57
C ARG A 294 0.83 14.12 -5.04
N LYS A 295 1.42 15.03 -4.25
CA LYS A 295 1.32 15.05 -2.77
C LYS A 295 0.57 16.29 -2.25
N ARG A 296 -0.06 16.18 -1.07
CA ARG A 296 -0.70 17.31 -0.35
C ARG A 296 0.35 18.41 -0.05
N GLN A 297 -0.06 19.67 -0.08
CA GLN A 297 0.79 20.79 0.35
C GLN A 297 1.08 20.70 1.85
N SER A 298 2.29 21.06 2.25
CA SER A 298 2.63 21.26 3.66
C SER A 298 1.87 22.48 4.19
N ASN A 299 1.33 22.37 5.41
CA ASN A 299 0.76 23.52 6.12
C ASN A 299 1.79 24.10 7.11
N PRO A 300 2.39 25.28 6.84
CA PRO A 300 3.42 25.83 7.71
C PRO A 300 2.92 26.31 9.07
N THR A 301 1.62 26.58 9.26
CA THR A 301 1.10 27.03 10.56
C THR A 301 1.33 25.99 11.66
N ASN A 302 1.23 24.71 11.29
CA ASN A 302 1.32 23.58 12.22
C ASN A 302 2.77 23.12 12.45
N TRP A 303 3.77 23.78 11.86
CA TRP A 303 5.17 23.45 12.11
C TRP A 303 5.54 23.78 13.56
N LYS A 304 6.17 22.84 14.29
CA LYS A 304 6.60 23.00 15.68
C LYS A 304 7.38 24.31 15.93
N LYS A 305 8.15 24.78 14.94
CA LYS A 305 8.89 26.07 14.97
C LYS A 305 7.96 27.30 14.98
N ASN A 306 6.86 27.26 14.22
CA ASN A 306 5.93 28.38 14.08
C ASN A 306 4.96 28.42 15.27
N LEU A 307 4.44 27.27 15.70
CA LEU A 307 3.68 27.14 16.95
C LEU A 307 4.49 27.68 18.15
N ARG A 308 5.75 27.26 18.30
CA ARG A 308 6.67 27.80 19.32
C ARG A 308 6.86 29.32 19.25
N LYS A 309 6.92 29.89 18.03
CA LYS A 309 7.07 31.35 17.84
C LYS A 309 5.84 32.08 18.38
N ASP A 310 4.65 31.57 18.06
CA ASP A 310 3.37 32.12 18.52
C ASP A 310 3.21 31.99 20.05
N SER A 311 3.43 30.79 20.62
CA SER A 311 3.41 30.58 22.07
C SER A 311 4.34 31.53 22.82
N LYS A 312 5.54 31.79 22.27
CA LYS A 312 6.51 32.72 22.86
C LYS A 312 6.06 34.17 22.84
N LEU A 313 5.36 34.62 21.78
CA LEU A 313 4.80 35.98 21.71
C LEU A 313 3.61 36.16 22.65
N GLN A 314 2.82 35.10 22.84
CA GLN A 314 1.70 35.03 23.79
C GLN A 314 2.13 34.80 25.24
N GLY A 315 3.43 34.70 25.54
CA GLY A 315 3.91 34.41 26.89
C GLY A 315 3.56 33.02 27.42
N LYS A 316 3.03 32.12 26.59
CA LYS A 316 2.61 30.76 26.99
C LYS A 316 3.82 29.84 27.22
N GLN A 317 3.59 28.73 27.92
CA GLN A 317 4.57 27.64 28.03
C GLN A 317 4.86 27.04 26.64
N PHE A 318 6.12 26.72 26.37
CA PHE A 318 6.53 26.03 25.13
C PHE A 318 7.85 25.25 25.30
N ASP A 319 7.99 24.16 24.56
CA ASP A 319 9.27 23.43 24.48
C ASP A 319 10.25 24.15 23.56
N ASN A 320 11.47 24.40 24.03
CA ASN A 320 12.50 25.02 23.19
C ASN A 320 13.08 24.03 22.16
N SER A 321 13.99 24.49 21.28
CA SER A 321 14.58 23.65 20.23
C SER A 321 15.45 22.50 20.73
N ARG A 322 15.74 22.44 22.03
CA ARG A 322 16.49 21.37 22.72
C ARG A 322 15.60 20.52 23.63
N GLY A 323 14.28 20.58 23.45
CA GLY A 323 13.30 19.79 24.22
C GLY A 323 13.07 20.24 25.66
N LYS A 324 13.68 21.35 26.13
CA LYS A 324 13.44 21.84 27.49
C LYS A 324 12.22 22.77 27.54
N ILE A 325 11.32 22.51 28.49
CA ILE A 325 10.13 23.32 28.75
C ILE A 325 10.55 24.72 29.19
N THR A 326 10.06 25.74 28.48
CA THR A 326 10.11 27.14 28.92
C THR A 326 8.79 27.46 29.61
N LYS A 327 8.84 27.76 30.91
CA LYS A 327 7.64 28.09 31.72
C LYS A 327 6.89 29.29 31.14
N ALA A 328 5.58 29.30 31.33
CA ALA A 328 4.75 30.45 30.98
C ALA A 328 5.22 31.72 31.71
N LYS A 329 4.99 32.86 31.07
CA LYS A 329 5.07 34.19 31.65
C LYS A 329 3.92 34.37 32.63
N ALA A 330 4.22 35.02 33.74
CA ALA A 330 3.26 35.33 34.78
C ALA A 330 3.63 36.67 35.42
N MET A 331 2.63 37.48 35.71
CA MET A 331 2.77 38.69 36.52
C MET A 331 3.43 38.35 37.85
N LYS A 332 4.45 39.12 38.25
CA LYS A 332 5.16 38.93 39.50
C LYS A 332 4.82 40.04 40.50
N ASN A 333 4.31 39.64 41.66
CA ASN A 333 4.12 40.53 42.79
C ASN A 333 5.49 41.03 43.26
N VAL A 334 5.60 42.34 43.50
CA VAL A 334 6.80 42.97 44.05
C VAL A 334 6.36 43.77 45.26
N ASP A 335 6.92 43.49 46.43
CA ASP A 335 6.74 44.39 47.54
C ASP A 335 7.41 45.74 47.24
N CYS A 336 6.62 46.81 47.30
CA CYS A 336 7.06 48.19 47.16
C CYS A 336 6.69 49.04 48.39
N SER A 337 6.47 48.41 49.55
CA SER A 337 6.29 49.05 50.87
C SER A 337 7.30 50.17 51.14
N GLN A 338 8.59 49.88 50.94
CA GLN A 338 9.70 50.82 51.11
C GLN A 338 10.06 51.60 49.82
N CYS A 339 9.20 51.59 48.80
CA CYS A 339 9.48 52.29 47.54
C CYS A 339 9.02 53.74 47.62
N SER A 340 9.92 54.70 47.40
CA SER A 340 9.60 56.13 47.33
C SER A 340 8.60 56.51 46.24
N LEU A 341 8.35 55.63 45.26
CA LEU A 341 7.32 55.80 44.23
C LEU A 341 5.97 55.15 44.60
N GLN A 342 5.89 54.41 45.71
CA GLN A 342 4.67 53.77 46.25
C GLN A 342 3.87 52.99 45.19
N CYS A 343 4.56 52.17 44.39
CA CYS A 343 3.98 51.55 43.19
C CYS A 343 2.71 50.74 43.46
N ASN A 344 2.68 50.00 44.58
CA ASN A 344 1.56 49.14 44.97
C ASN A 344 0.32 49.92 45.46
N LEU A 345 0.45 51.22 45.75
CA LEU A 345 -0.68 52.11 46.03
C LEU A 345 -1.23 52.79 44.76
N LYS A 346 -0.42 52.87 43.69
CA LYS A 346 -0.77 53.54 42.43
C LYS A 346 -1.37 52.62 41.38
N ILE A 347 -1.09 51.32 41.47
CA ILE A 347 -1.59 50.31 40.54
C ILE A 347 -2.03 49.11 41.38
N SER A 348 -3.32 48.78 41.32
CA SER A 348 -3.86 47.61 42.02
C SER A 348 -3.37 46.31 41.38
N THR A 349 -3.43 45.20 42.11
CA THR A 349 -3.08 43.87 41.60
C THR A 349 -3.91 43.48 40.36
N GLU A 350 -5.16 43.94 40.28
CA GLU A 350 -6.04 43.71 39.14
C GLU A 350 -5.59 44.52 37.92
N GLN A 351 -5.35 45.83 38.08
CA GLN A 351 -4.79 46.67 37.02
C GLN A 351 -3.42 46.15 36.55
N GLN A 352 -2.61 45.62 37.47
CA GLN A 352 -1.32 45.01 37.14
C GLN A 352 -1.49 43.76 36.25
N ARG A 353 -2.53 42.95 36.50
CA ARG A 353 -2.90 41.80 35.66
C ARG A 353 -3.40 42.24 34.29
N ASP A 354 -4.30 43.23 34.25
CA ASP A 354 -4.87 43.72 33.00
C ASP A 354 -3.79 44.28 32.06
N ILE A 355 -2.80 44.99 32.62
CA ILE A 355 -1.60 45.47 31.90
C ILE A 355 -0.77 44.29 31.34
N PHE A 356 -0.56 43.22 32.12
CA PHE A 356 0.16 42.03 31.69
C PHE A 356 -0.58 41.31 30.56
N GLU A 357 -1.89 41.12 30.69
CA GLU A 357 -2.74 40.46 29.70
C GLU A 357 -2.82 41.28 28.40
N ALA A 358 -2.97 42.61 28.49
CA ALA A 358 -2.92 43.50 27.34
C ALA A 358 -1.58 43.39 26.59
N PHE A 359 -0.45 43.37 27.31
CA PHE A 359 0.88 43.27 26.71
C PHE A 359 1.12 41.95 25.94
N TYR A 360 0.76 40.80 26.53
CA TYR A 360 0.88 39.52 25.83
C TYR A 360 -0.25 39.28 24.80
N GLY A 361 -1.39 39.96 24.95
CA GLY A 361 -2.50 40.01 24.00
C GLY A 361 -2.17 40.69 22.67
N LEU A 362 -1.13 41.54 22.62
CA LEU A 362 -0.67 42.18 21.38
C LEU A 362 -0.20 41.18 20.31
N LYS A 363 0.27 39.99 20.71
CA LYS A 363 0.73 38.87 19.86
C LYS A 363 1.76 39.20 18.77
N ASP A 364 2.35 40.40 18.81
CA ASP A 364 3.29 40.90 17.81
C ASP A 364 4.57 41.44 18.46
N TYR A 365 5.71 41.09 17.85
CA TYR A 365 7.04 41.42 18.36
C TYR A 365 7.35 42.92 18.33
N LYS A 366 6.83 43.65 17.33
CA LYS A 366 7.04 45.08 17.17
C LYS A 366 6.16 45.83 18.16
N ARG A 367 4.85 45.53 18.18
CA ARG A 367 3.87 46.16 19.10
C ARG A 367 4.23 46.02 20.57
N GLN A 368 4.74 44.85 21.00
CA GLN A 368 5.22 44.67 22.37
C GLN A 368 6.42 45.58 22.71
N LYS A 369 7.27 45.90 21.73
CA LYS A 369 8.38 46.84 21.93
C LYS A 369 7.95 48.30 21.81
N ASP A 370 7.00 48.61 20.93
CA ASP A 370 6.34 49.92 20.88
C ASP A 370 5.72 50.26 22.24
N PHE A 371 5.03 49.29 22.87
CA PHE A 371 4.52 49.41 24.24
C PHE A 371 5.64 49.77 25.24
N VAL A 372 6.81 49.11 25.17
CA VAL A 372 7.93 49.44 26.07
C VAL A 372 8.49 50.84 25.78
N CYS A 373 8.61 51.24 24.52
CA CYS A 373 9.14 52.55 24.14
C CYS A 373 8.20 53.69 24.58
N SER A 374 6.88 53.52 24.43
CA SER A 374 5.87 54.52 24.85
C SER A 374 5.69 54.65 26.37
N HIS A 375 6.27 53.72 27.15
CA HIS A 375 6.17 53.64 28.61
C HIS A 375 7.51 53.84 29.36
N VAL A 376 8.60 54.14 28.65
CA VAL A 376 9.90 54.45 29.28
C VAL A 376 10.46 55.76 28.73
N ALA A 377 10.44 56.81 29.56
CA ALA A 377 11.02 58.11 29.19
C ALA A 377 12.53 58.14 29.48
N GLN A 378 13.33 58.52 28.48
CA GLN A 378 14.76 58.79 28.62
C GLN A 378 14.98 60.29 28.88
N GLN A 379 15.78 60.61 29.90
CA GLN A 379 16.16 62.00 30.24
C GLN A 379 17.68 62.09 30.34
N CYS A 380 18.30 63.08 29.69
CA CYS A 380 19.74 63.33 29.81
C CYS A 380 20.07 63.74 31.25
N THR A 381 21.21 63.28 31.77
CA THR A 381 21.66 63.69 33.11
C THR A 381 22.30 65.08 33.05
N VAL A 382 21.72 66.02 33.81
CA VAL A 382 22.25 67.38 33.96
C VAL A 382 23.65 67.32 34.56
N THR A 383 24.55 68.19 34.10
CA THR A 383 25.89 68.32 34.70
C THR A 383 25.75 68.99 36.06
N ILE A 384 26.10 68.27 37.13
CA ILE A 384 26.16 68.81 38.48
C ILE A 384 27.58 69.32 38.71
N LEU A 385 27.73 70.57 39.17
CA LEU A 385 29.02 71.11 39.60
C LEU A 385 29.25 70.74 41.07
N ASP A 386 30.49 70.40 41.42
CA ASP A 386 30.92 70.24 42.80
C ASP A 386 30.82 71.60 43.52
N GLN A 387 30.02 71.67 44.57
CA GLN A 387 29.77 72.90 45.34
C GLN A 387 31.03 73.47 46.03
N LYS A 388 32.09 72.68 46.19
CA LYS A 388 33.37 73.12 46.80
C LYS A 388 34.43 73.51 45.78
N THR A 389 34.44 72.90 44.59
CA THR A 389 35.51 73.11 43.59
C THR A 389 35.03 73.75 42.29
N ASN A 390 33.71 73.93 42.13
CA ASN A 390 33.01 74.44 40.95
C ASN A 390 33.32 73.70 39.63
N LYS A 391 33.86 72.47 39.72
CA LYS A 391 34.18 71.59 38.58
C LYS A 391 33.03 70.64 38.28
N PRO A 392 32.84 70.20 37.02
CA PRO A 392 31.88 69.16 36.68
C PRO A 392 32.16 67.85 37.41
N LEU A 393 31.18 67.34 38.16
CA LEU A 393 31.23 65.99 38.72
C LEU A 393 31.13 64.95 37.59
N GLU A 394 31.95 63.91 37.69
CA GLU A 394 32.01 62.86 36.68
C GLU A 394 30.66 62.10 36.56
N LYS A 395 30.10 62.08 35.35
CA LYS A 395 28.76 61.53 35.11
C LYS A 395 28.77 60.01 35.13
N LYS A 396 28.38 59.40 36.26
CA LYS A 396 28.22 57.94 36.38
C LYS A 396 27.25 57.30 35.37
N ARG A 397 26.33 58.07 34.76
CA ARG A 397 25.41 57.65 33.67
C ARG A 397 25.07 58.85 32.79
N ALA A 398 25.08 58.69 31.47
CA ALA A 398 24.70 59.73 30.51
C ALA A 398 23.17 59.96 30.40
N VAL A 399 22.38 58.90 30.63
CA VAL A 399 20.91 58.92 30.49
C VAL A 399 20.25 58.28 31.71
N SER A 400 19.27 58.98 32.27
CA SER A 400 18.32 58.46 33.27
C SER A 400 17.05 57.93 32.60
N ARG A 401 16.37 56.97 33.23
CA ARG A 401 15.15 56.33 32.70
C ARG A 401 14.05 56.36 33.75
N LYS A 402 12.89 56.92 33.39
CA LYS A 402 11.65 56.87 34.16
C LYS A 402 10.70 55.84 33.53
N PHE A 403 10.15 54.97 34.35
CA PHE A 403 9.25 53.89 33.92
C PHE A 403 7.82 54.27 34.28
N PHE A 404 6.89 54.04 33.36
CA PHE A 404 5.48 54.33 33.53
C PHE A 404 4.65 53.10 33.19
N LEU A 405 3.47 53.00 33.77
CA LEU A 405 2.44 52.04 33.38
C LEU A 405 1.11 52.79 33.32
N THR A 406 0.28 52.47 32.34
CA THR A 406 -1.02 53.12 32.17
C THR A 406 -2.08 52.30 32.91
N ALA A 407 -2.74 52.89 33.92
CA ALA A 407 -3.79 52.26 34.71
C ALA A 407 -4.98 53.24 34.82
N GLY A 408 -6.21 52.77 34.58
CA GLY A 408 -7.40 53.64 34.59
C GLY A 408 -7.40 54.78 33.54
N GLY A 409 -6.52 54.72 32.54
CA GLY A 409 -6.30 55.80 31.56
C GLY A 409 -5.16 56.76 31.91
N GLU A 410 -4.65 56.74 33.14
CA GLU A 410 -3.57 57.62 33.60
C GLU A 410 -2.19 56.93 33.59
N LYS A 411 -1.13 57.70 33.32
CA LYS A 411 0.27 57.20 33.31
C LYS A 411 0.91 57.31 34.69
N ALA A 412 0.82 56.27 35.50
CA ALA A 412 1.49 56.19 36.80
C ALA A 412 3.00 55.92 36.65
N GLN A 413 3.84 56.76 37.27
CA GLN A 413 5.29 56.51 37.35
C GLN A 413 5.58 55.40 38.38
N VAL A 414 6.28 54.35 37.93
CA VAL A 414 6.63 53.16 38.74
C VAL A 414 8.15 52.96 38.81
N CYS A 415 8.60 52.13 39.76
CA CYS A 415 10.00 51.75 39.84
C CYS A 415 10.34 50.68 38.77
N LYS A 416 11.62 50.64 38.35
CA LYS A 416 12.12 49.64 37.39
C LYS A 416 11.81 48.20 37.81
N ARG A 417 11.87 47.89 39.11
CA ARG A 417 11.59 46.54 39.64
C ARG A 417 10.14 46.13 39.40
N PHE A 418 9.20 47.02 39.69
CA PHE A 418 7.77 46.82 39.45
C PHE A 418 7.48 46.68 37.94
N PHE A 419 7.97 47.58 37.09
CA PHE A 419 7.77 47.51 35.64
C PHE A 419 8.23 46.18 35.01
N LEU A 420 9.45 45.73 35.35
CA LEU A 420 10.00 44.47 34.83
C LEU A 420 9.22 43.24 35.35
N ALA A 421 8.68 43.30 36.56
CA ALA A 421 7.92 42.23 37.18
C ALA A 421 6.47 42.15 36.68
N THR A 422 5.83 43.30 36.43
CA THR A 422 4.50 43.37 35.81
C THR A 422 4.49 42.71 34.43
N LEU A 423 5.50 42.94 33.60
CA LEU A 423 5.56 42.38 32.24
C LEU A 423 6.31 41.03 32.14
N ASP A 424 6.92 40.58 33.24
CA ASP A 424 7.94 39.50 33.30
C ASP A 424 9.00 39.58 32.17
N VAL A 425 9.58 40.77 31.97
CA VAL A 425 10.66 41.00 30.98
C VAL A 425 11.99 41.29 31.65
N GLY A 426 13.09 40.88 31.02
CA GLY A 426 14.44 41.18 31.50
C GLY A 426 14.91 42.58 31.09
N HIS A 427 15.89 43.15 31.80
CA HIS A 427 16.46 44.45 31.48
C HIS A 427 16.97 44.56 30.02
N ALA A 428 17.59 43.50 29.50
CA ALA A 428 18.08 43.44 28.12
C ALA A 428 16.97 43.56 27.05
N TYR A 429 15.73 43.14 27.37
CA TYR A 429 14.58 43.31 26.47
C TYR A 429 14.23 44.80 26.33
N VAL A 430 14.17 45.51 27.46
CA VAL A 430 13.91 46.96 27.50
C VAL A 430 15.06 47.74 26.86
N GLN A 431 16.31 47.38 27.16
CA GLN A 431 17.49 47.99 26.55
C GLN A 431 17.43 47.91 25.01
N HIS A 432 17.23 46.70 24.46
CA HIS A 432 17.11 46.51 23.01
C HIS A 432 15.94 47.29 22.40
N ALA A 433 14.78 47.40 23.08
CA ALA A 433 13.67 48.20 22.59
C ALA A 433 14.11 49.67 22.42
N LEU A 434 14.73 50.26 23.45
CA LEU A 434 15.20 51.64 23.45
C LEU A 434 16.37 51.90 22.48
N ASP A 435 17.32 50.97 22.35
CA ASP A 435 18.47 51.10 21.44
C ASP A 435 18.07 51.15 19.95
N ASN A 436 16.84 50.77 19.63
CA ASN A 436 16.27 50.78 18.28
C ASN A 436 14.99 51.64 18.23
N ALA A 437 14.78 52.51 19.21
CA ALA A 437 13.64 53.40 19.27
C ALA A 437 13.91 54.69 18.47
N LYS A 438 12.90 55.18 17.76
CA LYS A 438 12.82 56.55 17.22
C LYS A 438 11.41 57.05 17.44
N ASP A 439 11.27 58.32 17.82
CA ASP A 439 9.98 59.00 18.01
C ASP A 439 8.97 58.25 18.92
N GLY A 440 9.48 57.46 19.87
CA GLY A 440 8.68 56.64 20.79
C GLY A 440 8.28 55.25 20.27
N PHE A 441 8.67 54.88 19.05
CA PHE A 441 8.36 53.59 18.41
C PHE A 441 9.61 52.75 18.13
N PHE A 442 9.47 51.42 18.07
CA PHE A 442 10.56 50.49 17.80
C PHE A 442 10.73 50.26 16.29
N HIS A 443 11.90 50.61 15.74
CA HIS A 443 12.22 50.47 14.31
C HIS A 443 13.02 49.21 13.97
N GLY A 444 13.28 48.32 14.94
CA GLY A 444 14.00 47.08 14.71
C GLY A 444 13.14 45.96 14.10
N ASP A 445 13.82 44.98 13.51
CA ASP A 445 13.21 43.80 12.87
C ASP A 445 13.47 42.52 13.68
N ASP A 446 12.52 41.58 13.70
CA ASP A 446 12.85 40.21 14.11
C ASP A 446 13.63 39.51 12.99
N ARG A 447 14.97 39.58 13.07
CA ARG A 447 15.90 38.95 12.11
C ARG A 447 16.11 37.45 12.36
N ARG A 448 15.52 36.86 13.42
CA ARG A 448 15.77 35.45 13.80
C ARG A 448 15.21 34.50 12.74
N GLY A 449 16.09 33.69 12.16
CA GLY A 449 15.72 32.69 11.15
C GLY A 449 15.38 33.25 9.77
N LYS A 450 15.74 34.51 9.47
CA LYS A 450 15.63 35.14 8.13
C LYS A 450 16.89 34.97 7.27
N HIS A 451 17.92 34.23 7.72
CA HIS A 451 19.11 33.92 6.92
C HIS A 451 18.75 32.95 5.77
N GLN A 452 19.21 33.22 4.54
CA GLN A 452 19.02 32.27 3.44
C GLN A 452 19.92 31.04 3.65
N PRO A 453 19.41 29.80 3.59
CA PRO A 453 20.26 28.62 3.68
C PRO A 453 21.28 28.59 2.53
N SER A 454 22.55 28.31 2.83
CA SER A 454 23.62 28.21 1.82
C SER A 454 23.40 27.07 0.82
N ASN A 455 22.59 26.08 1.18
CA ASN A 455 22.23 24.92 0.37
C ASN A 455 20.92 25.09 -0.44
N LYS A 456 20.47 26.33 -0.68
CA LYS A 456 19.27 26.61 -1.48
C LYS A 456 19.57 26.37 -2.97
N THR A 457 18.99 25.30 -3.54
CA THR A 457 19.09 24.96 -4.97
C THR A 457 18.68 26.13 -5.88
N ALA A 458 19.41 26.33 -6.98
CA ALA A 458 19.13 27.40 -7.92
C ALA A 458 17.84 27.16 -8.73
N GLN A 459 17.29 28.25 -9.25
CA GLN A 459 16.11 28.24 -10.13
C GLN A 459 16.39 27.43 -11.42
N SER A 460 17.55 27.66 -12.03
CA SER A 460 18.04 26.98 -13.23
C SER A 460 18.18 25.46 -13.06
N ASP A 461 18.69 25.00 -11.92
CA ASP A 461 18.77 23.58 -11.59
C ASP A 461 17.40 22.95 -11.44
N SER A 462 16.47 23.68 -10.82
CA SER A 462 15.09 23.25 -10.65
C SER A 462 14.37 23.12 -12.00
N GLU A 463 14.67 24.00 -12.95
CA GLU A 463 14.14 23.96 -14.32
C GLU A 463 14.76 22.85 -15.17
N ARG A 464 16.07 22.59 -15.01
CA ARG A 464 16.77 21.43 -15.63
C ARG A 464 16.11 20.11 -15.23
N VAL A 465 15.81 19.93 -13.94
CA VAL A 465 15.07 18.76 -13.43
C VAL A 465 13.67 18.63 -14.04
N LYS A 466 12.93 19.74 -14.18
CA LYS A 466 11.60 19.72 -14.82
C LYS A 466 11.69 19.31 -16.29
N LYS A 467 12.67 19.84 -17.03
CA LYS A 467 12.91 19.49 -18.44
C LYS A 467 13.20 17.99 -18.59
N HIS A 468 14.03 17.42 -17.73
CA HIS A 468 14.30 15.98 -17.71
C HIS A 468 13.05 15.15 -17.34
N ILE A 469 12.26 15.55 -16.33
CA ILE A 469 11.01 14.83 -16.01
C ILE A 469 10.00 14.89 -17.17
N CYS A 470 9.96 15.99 -17.92
CA CYS A 470 9.10 16.16 -19.10
C CYS A 470 9.58 15.39 -20.35
N SER A 471 10.82 14.90 -20.42
CA SER A 471 11.31 14.18 -21.60
C SER A 471 10.81 12.73 -21.67
N PHE A 472 10.34 12.16 -20.57
CA PHE A 472 9.75 10.83 -20.56
C PHE A 472 8.32 10.84 -21.17
N PRO A 473 8.00 9.89 -22.07
CA PRO A 473 6.63 9.72 -22.55
C PRO A 473 5.70 9.37 -21.38
N SER A 474 4.50 9.97 -21.37
CA SER A 474 3.49 9.72 -20.34
C SER A 474 2.11 9.48 -20.95
N MET A 475 1.43 8.44 -20.48
CA MET A 475 0.11 8.00 -20.91
C MET A 475 -0.97 8.41 -19.90
N GLU A 476 -2.24 8.43 -20.30
CA GLU A 476 -3.37 8.70 -19.39
C GLU A 476 -3.97 7.37 -18.89
N SER A 477 -4.33 7.28 -17.60
CA SER A 477 -4.92 6.04 -17.08
C SER A 477 -6.38 5.90 -17.49
N HIS A 478 -6.66 5.00 -18.43
CA HIS A 478 -8.03 4.72 -18.86
C HIS A 478 -8.86 3.93 -17.83
N TYR A 479 -8.23 3.20 -16.92
CA TYR A 479 -8.90 2.33 -15.93
C TYR A 479 -9.39 3.03 -14.64
N CYS A 480 -9.46 4.37 -14.59
CA CYS A 480 -9.80 5.10 -13.35
C CYS A 480 -10.67 6.36 -13.55
N ARG A 481 -11.91 6.17 -14.06
CA ARG A 481 -13.08 7.09 -13.97
C ARG A 481 -12.92 8.48 -14.64
N LYS A 482 -14.03 9.15 -14.97
CA LYS A 482 -14.10 10.49 -15.60
C LYS A 482 -13.38 11.64 -14.85
N ASN A 483 -12.80 11.41 -13.66
CA ASN A 483 -12.42 12.45 -12.70
C ASN A 483 -10.91 12.51 -12.36
N SER A 484 -10.01 11.81 -13.08
CA SER A 484 -8.57 11.75 -12.75
C SER A 484 -7.64 12.24 -13.87
N ASN A 485 -7.26 13.53 -13.82
CA ASN A 485 -6.25 14.15 -14.70
C ASN A 485 -4.80 13.74 -14.36
N ARG A 486 -4.54 12.45 -14.11
CA ARG A 486 -3.23 11.91 -13.72
C ARG A 486 -2.58 11.17 -14.89
N LYS A 487 -1.32 11.51 -15.17
CA LYS A 487 -0.52 10.86 -16.22
C LYS A 487 0.41 9.81 -15.61
N PHE A 488 0.77 8.83 -16.43
CA PHE A 488 1.46 7.60 -16.03
C PHE A 488 2.70 7.38 -16.91
N LEU A 489 3.84 7.19 -16.26
CA LEU A 489 5.10 6.79 -16.87
C LEU A 489 5.17 5.26 -16.97
N ASP A 490 6.08 4.77 -17.80
CA ASP A 490 6.35 3.34 -18.02
C ASP A 490 6.52 2.55 -16.70
N SER A 491 6.10 1.27 -16.69
CA SER A 491 6.14 0.41 -15.50
C SER A 491 7.55 0.01 -15.07
N THR A 492 8.51 0.05 -15.99
CA THR A 492 9.94 -0.23 -15.73
C THR A 492 10.71 0.99 -15.21
N LEU A 493 10.05 2.15 -15.14
CA LEU A 493 10.56 3.38 -14.53
C LEU A 493 10.12 3.51 -13.07
N ASN A 494 10.98 4.14 -12.27
CA ASN A 494 10.67 4.62 -10.92
C ASN A 494 11.52 5.87 -10.64
N VAL A 495 11.22 6.62 -9.56
CA VAL A 495 11.91 7.89 -9.26
C VAL A 495 13.44 7.72 -9.15
N ASN A 496 13.91 6.58 -8.61
CA ASN A 496 15.34 6.33 -8.45
C ASN A 496 16.00 6.03 -9.80
N ARG A 497 15.33 5.28 -10.68
CA ARG A 497 15.79 5.03 -12.06
C ARG A 497 15.81 6.32 -12.87
N MET A 498 14.76 7.14 -12.80
CA MET A 498 14.75 8.47 -13.41
C MET A 498 15.86 9.37 -12.87
N TYR A 499 16.16 9.30 -11.57
CA TYR A 499 17.27 10.06 -10.99
C TYR A 499 18.64 9.59 -11.49
N ARG A 500 18.86 8.28 -11.67
CA ARG A 500 20.09 7.76 -12.31
C ARG A 500 20.23 8.30 -13.74
N LEU A 501 19.18 8.19 -14.54
CA LEU A 501 19.18 8.74 -15.91
C LEU A 501 19.45 10.26 -15.94
N TYR A 502 18.95 11.01 -14.95
CA TYR A 502 19.27 12.43 -14.77
C TYR A 502 20.74 12.68 -14.40
N THR A 503 21.33 11.86 -13.52
CA THR A 503 22.76 11.98 -13.19
C THR A 503 23.65 11.61 -14.37
N ASP A 504 23.23 10.63 -15.18
CA ASP A 504 23.93 10.24 -16.41
C ASP A 504 23.90 11.42 -17.42
N GLU A 505 22.73 12.00 -17.71
CA GLU A 505 22.58 13.18 -18.59
C GLU A 505 23.37 14.40 -18.07
N CYS A 506 23.43 14.59 -16.75
CA CYS A 506 24.24 15.66 -16.13
C CYS A 506 25.74 15.39 -16.28
N THR A 507 26.18 14.13 -16.19
CA THR A 507 27.58 13.73 -16.36
C THR A 507 28.04 13.88 -17.81
N GLU A 508 27.22 13.48 -18.78
CA GLU A 508 27.46 13.69 -20.22
C GLU A 508 27.61 15.17 -20.60
N LYS A 509 27.05 16.09 -19.79
CA LYS A 509 27.03 17.53 -20.05
C LYS A 509 27.98 18.33 -19.15
N ASP A 510 28.77 17.66 -18.32
CA ASP A 510 29.65 18.25 -17.30
C ASP A 510 28.93 19.25 -16.36
N ILE A 511 27.74 18.86 -15.89
CA ILE A 511 26.89 19.66 -15.00
C ILE A 511 26.72 18.92 -13.67
N GLN A 512 26.83 19.63 -12.55
CA GLN A 512 26.54 19.04 -11.24
C GLN A 512 25.03 18.74 -11.09
N PRO A 513 24.64 17.50 -10.74
CA PRO A 513 23.24 17.13 -10.53
C PRO A 513 22.72 17.66 -9.19
N VAL A 514 21.43 17.99 -9.11
CA VAL A 514 20.77 18.22 -7.81
C VAL A 514 20.72 16.92 -6.99
N SER A 515 20.55 17.02 -5.67
CA SER A 515 20.36 15.84 -4.83
C SER A 515 19.09 15.05 -5.17
N SER A 516 19.12 13.73 -5.00
CA SER A 516 17.97 12.82 -5.17
C SER A 516 16.73 13.29 -4.39
N SER A 517 16.92 13.83 -3.17
CA SER A 517 15.83 14.42 -2.37
C SER A 517 15.20 15.66 -3.04
N MET A 518 15.99 16.51 -3.70
CA MET A 518 15.47 17.66 -4.45
C MET A 518 14.74 17.20 -5.72
N TYR A 519 15.33 16.29 -6.48
CA TYR A 519 14.72 15.68 -7.66
C TYR A 519 13.35 15.05 -7.33
N ARG A 520 13.31 14.23 -6.26
CA ARG A 520 12.09 13.60 -5.72
C ARG A 520 11.10 14.63 -5.18
N THR A 521 11.55 15.77 -4.65
CA THR A 521 10.67 16.87 -4.21
C THR A 521 10.01 17.55 -5.41
N ILE A 522 10.77 17.91 -6.45
CA ILE A 522 10.22 18.50 -7.68
C ILE A 522 9.22 17.53 -8.33
N PHE A 523 9.58 16.25 -8.49
CA PHE A 523 8.67 15.24 -9.04
C PHE A 523 7.36 15.09 -8.25
N ASN A 524 7.41 15.07 -6.91
CA ASN A 524 6.20 14.91 -6.09
C ASN A 524 5.35 16.19 -5.93
N THR A 525 5.97 17.37 -6.06
CA THR A 525 5.30 18.64 -5.78
C THR A 525 4.94 19.42 -7.02
N GLU A 526 5.62 19.26 -8.17
CA GLU A 526 5.31 20.02 -9.39
C GLU A 526 4.55 19.22 -10.44
N PHE A 527 4.58 17.89 -10.37
CA PHE A 527 3.93 17.00 -11.33
C PHE A 527 2.77 16.19 -10.70
N ASN A 528 1.80 15.82 -11.54
CA ASN A 528 0.79 14.80 -11.24
C ASN A 528 1.08 13.51 -12.05
N LEU A 529 2.31 13.02 -11.93
CA LEU A 529 2.80 11.81 -12.59
C LEU A 529 2.82 10.62 -11.62
N SER A 530 2.38 9.46 -12.09
CA SER A 530 2.56 8.16 -11.43
C SER A 530 3.35 7.21 -12.32
N PHE A 531 3.79 6.08 -11.77
CA PHE A 531 4.30 4.96 -12.56
C PHE A 531 3.14 4.01 -12.84
N HIS A 532 3.10 3.43 -14.04
CA HIS A 532 2.13 2.40 -14.36
C HIS A 532 2.45 1.14 -13.55
N LYS A 533 1.57 0.80 -12.60
CA LYS A 533 1.61 -0.50 -11.94
C LYS A 533 0.51 -1.36 -12.56
N PRO A 534 0.83 -2.50 -13.20
CA PRO A 534 -0.16 -3.56 -13.36
C PRO A 534 -0.71 -3.86 -11.97
N LYS A 535 -2.02 -3.67 -11.78
CA LYS A 535 -2.66 -4.10 -10.55
C LYS A 535 -2.86 -5.59 -10.69
N LYS A 536 -2.39 -6.38 -9.71
CA LYS A 536 -2.95 -7.72 -9.51
C LYS A 536 -4.43 -7.52 -9.15
N ASP A 537 -5.33 -8.23 -9.82
CA ASP A 537 -6.77 -7.95 -9.76
C ASP A 537 -7.37 -8.29 -8.39
N GLN A 538 -7.38 -7.29 -7.51
CA GLN A 538 -8.13 -7.34 -6.26
C GLN A 538 -9.62 -7.15 -6.58
N CYS A 539 -10.44 -8.15 -6.23
CA CYS A 539 -11.87 -8.07 -6.41
C CYS A 539 -12.47 -6.87 -5.66
N LEU A 540 -13.04 -5.92 -6.41
CA LEU A 540 -13.58 -4.66 -5.89
C LEU A 540 -14.61 -4.88 -4.77
N LEU A 541 -15.50 -5.87 -4.92
CA LEU A 541 -16.54 -6.17 -3.93
C LEU A 541 -15.93 -6.70 -2.63
N CYS A 542 -14.98 -7.62 -2.71
CA CYS A 542 -14.24 -8.13 -1.55
C CYS A 542 -13.46 -7.03 -0.83
N SER A 543 -12.75 -6.16 -1.57
CA SER A 543 -12.05 -5.01 -0.99
C SER A 543 -13.01 -4.03 -0.31
N SER A 544 -14.18 -3.79 -0.92
CA SER A 544 -15.20 -2.88 -0.37
C SER A 544 -15.85 -3.46 0.91
N TYR A 545 -16.15 -4.75 0.92
CA TYR A 545 -16.65 -5.46 2.11
C TYR A 545 -15.63 -5.45 3.25
N LEU A 546 -14.37 -5.76 2.97
CA LEU A 546 -13.30 -5.77 3.99
C LEU A 546 -13.07 -4.38 4.58
N GLU A 547 -13.06 -3.33 3.75
CA GLU A 547 -12.92 -1.96 4.24
C GLU A 547 -14.15 -1.52 5.06
N ALA A 548 -15.36 -1.77 4.58
CA ALA A 548 -16.60 -1.45 5.31
C ALA A 548 -16.70 -2.18 6.66
N LYS A 549 -16.24 -3.44 6.72
CA LYS A 549 -16.10 -4.21 7.97
C LYS A 549 -15.03 -3.61 8.89
N ARG A 550 -13.91 -3.12 8.35
CA ARG A 550 -12.84 -2.46 9.11
C ARG A 550 -13.24 -1.09 9.66
N THR A 551 -14.12 -0.36 8.96
CA THR A 551 -14.60 0.98 9.35
C THR A 551 -15.92 0.96 10.11
N ASN A 552 -16.50 -0.21 10.40
CA ASN A 552 -17.84 -0.38 10.99
C ASN A 552 -18.95 0.35 10.20
N THR A 553 -18.83 0.39 8.87
CA THR A 553 -19.82 0.96 7.93
C THR A 553 -20.39 -0.12 7.00
N LEU A 554 -20.47 -1.37 7.47
CA LEU A 554 -21.00 -2.49 6.72
C LEU A 554 -22.54 -2.41 6.66
N THR A 555 -23.12 -2.60 5.48
CA THR A 555 -24.56 -2.70 5.26
C THR A 555 -24.96 -4.14 4.96
N ASP A 556 -26.20 -4.53 5.31
CA ASP A 556 -26.70 -5.89 5.07
C ASP A 556 -26.70 -6.25 3.58
N LYS A 557 -26.99 -5.28 2.71
CA LYS A 557 -26.88 -5.45 1.25
C LYS A 557 -25.45 -5.80 0.83
N LEU A 558 -24.44 -5.05 1.29
CA LEU A 558 -23.03 -5.31 0.95
C LEU A 558 -22.54 -6.65 1.52
N LYS A 559 -23.08 -7.08 2.67
CA LYS A 559 -22.82 -8.40 3.25
C LYS A 559 -23.43 -9.51 2.39
N SER A 560 -24.70 -9.40 2.01
CA SER A 560 -25.40 -10.35 1.14
C SER A 560 -24.73 -10.46 -0.23
N ASP A 561 -24.42 -9.32 -0.87
CA ASP A 561 -23.70 -9.26 -2.15
C ASP A 561 -22.34 -9.98 -2.06
N TYR A 562 -21.60 -9.81 -0.96
CA TYR A 562 -20.33 -10.49 -0.70
C TYR A 562 -20.48 -12.00 -0.48
N GLU A 563 -21.49 -12.43 0.29
CA GLU A 563 -21.76 -13.85 0.56
C GLU A 563 -22.16 -14.59 -0.72
N GLU A 564 -23.06 -14.01 -1.54
CA GLU A 564 -23.37 -14.53 -2.86
C GLU A 564 -22.14 -14.58 -3.80
N HIS A 565 -21.29 -13.56 -3.75
CA HIS A 565 -20.07 -13.50 -4.55
C HIS A 565 -19.05 -14.58 -4.16
N GLN A 566 -18.88 -14.86 -2.87
CA GLN A 566 -18.07 -16.01 -2.44
C GLN A 566 -18.72 -17.33 -2.87
N ALA A 567 -20.05 -17.46 -2.81
CA ALA A 567 -20.75 -18.65 -3.29
C ALA A 567 -20.49 -18.87 -4.79
N ARG A 568 -20.73 -17.87 -5.66
CA ARG A 568 -20.46 -17.97 -7.12
C ARG A 568 -19.00 -18.28 -7.45
N LYS A 569 -18.05 -17.73 -6.70
CA LYS A 569 -16.62 -18.06 -6.79
C LYS A 569 -16.36 -19.54 -6.48
N ILE A 570 -17.00 -20.10 -5.46
CA ILE A 570 -16.87 -21.53 -5.08
C ILE A 570 -17.54 -22.42 -6.13
N GLU A 571 -18.74 -22.07 -6.59
CA GLU A 571 -19.47 -22.76 -7.68
C GLU A 571 -18.59 -22.86 -8.94
N ALA A 572 -18.04 -21.75 -9.42
CA ALA A 572 -17.20 -21.71 -10.62
C ALA A 572 -15.91 -22.54 -10.49
N ARG A 573 -15.30 -22.60 -9.30
CA ARG A 573 -14.11 -23.43 -9.03
C ARG A 573 -14.43 -24.92 -9.03
N LYS A 574 -15.53 -25.32 -8.37
CA LYS A 574 -15.99 -26.72 -8.34
C LYS A 574 -16.34 -27.23 -9.73
N GLU A 575 -17.03 -26.42 -10.54
CA GLU A 575 -17.35 -26.78 -11.92
C GLU A 575 -16.08 -26.89 -12.78
N LYS A 576 -15.09 -25.99 -12.63
CA LYS A 576 -13.82 -26.07 -13.36
C LYS A 576 -13.03 -27.33 -13.00
N GLU A 577 -12.98 -27.69 -11.72
CA GLU A 577 -12.28 -28.89 -11.26
C GLU A 577 -12.97 -30.17 -11.77
N LYS A 578 -14.31 -30.19 -11.81
CA LYS A 578 -15.09 -31.28 -12.40
C LYS A 578 -14.84 -31.43 -13.91
N ASP A 579 -14.90 -30.36 -14.70
CA ASP A 579 -14.62 -30.44 -16.14
C ASP A 579 -13.16 -30.81 -16.44
N LYS A 580 -12.24 -30.44 -15.55
CA LYS A 580 -10.84 -30.85 -15.59
C LYS A 580 -10.69 -32.35 -15.34
N GLN A 581 -11.40 -32.91 -14.35
CA GLN A 581 -11.41 -34.36 -14.10
C GLN A 581 -12.01 -35.13 -15.28
N LEU A 582 -13.16 -34.67 -15.79
CA LEU A 582 -13.80 -35.27 -16.97
C LEU A 582 -12.89 -35.29 -18.20
N ALA A 583 -12.16 -34.21 -18.50
CA ALA A 583 -11.20 -34.17 -19.60
C ALA A 583 -9.91 -34.99 -19.35
N GLN A 584 -9.61 -35.33 -18.09
CA GLN A 584 -8.51 -36.26 -17.75
C GLN A 584 -8.93 -37.73 -17.87
N GLU A 585 -10.23 -38.03 -17.74
CA GLU A 585 -10.81 -39.37 -17.85
C GLU A 585 -11.29 -39.71 -19.27
N ASP A 586 -11.85 -38.74 -20.00
CA ASP A 586 -12.40 -38.90 -21.35
C ASP A 586 -11.65 -38.02 -22.37
N SER A 587 -10.83 -38.67 -23.20
CA SER A 587 -10.08 -38.06 -24.31
C SER A 587 -10.95 -37.39 -25.40
N THR A 588 -12.28 -37.57 -25.38
CA THR A 588 -13.20 -36.87 -26.28
C THR A 588 -13.64 -35.50 -25.74
N ILE A 589 -13.23 -35.14 -24.52
CA ILE A 589 -13.50 -33.85 -23.87
C ILE A 589 -12.18 -33.07 -23.71
N GLU A 590 -12.10 -31.88 -24.30
CA GLU A 590 -10.96 -30.96 -24.13
C GLU A 590 -11.37 -29.77 -23.27
N THR A 591 -10.80 -29.66 -22.07
CA THR A 591 -11.04 -28.52 -21.16
C THR A 591 -9.82 -27.61 -21.11
N VAL A 592 -9.96 -26.36 -21.59
CA VAL A 592 -8.87 -25.36 -21.64
C VAL A 592 -9.18 -24.11 -20.82
N THR A 593 -8.14 -23.48 -20.31
CA THR A 593 -8.19 -22.09 -19.83
C THR A 593 -7.45 -21.18 -20.81
N PHE A 594 -7.96 -19.96 -21.02
CA PHE A 594 -7.29 -19.00 -21.89
C PHE A 594 -7.34 -17.57 -21.34
N ASP A 595 -6.23 -16.83 -21.52
CA ASP A 595 -6.13 -15.42 -21.18
C ASP A 595 -5.13 -14.67 -22.06
N LEU A 596 -5.31 -13.36 -22.20
CA LEU A 596 -4.49 -12.50 -23.05
C LEU A 596 -3.47 -11.72 -22.22
N GLU A 597 -2.19 -12.10 -22.36
CA GLU A 597 -1.06 -11.59 -21.57
C GLU A 597 -1.01 -10.06 -21.50
N SER A 598 -0.34 -9.57 -20.45
CA SER A 598 0.02 -8.16 -20.33
C SER A 598 0.82 -7.72 -21.57
N VAL A 599 0.57 -6.50 -22.06
CA VAL A 599 1.08 -6.09 -23.38
C VAL A 599 2.61 -6.04 -23.36
N LEU A 600 3.23 -6.93 -24.14
CA LEU A 600 4.67 -6.98 -24.33
C LEU A 600 5.09 -5.83 -25.27
N SER A 601 6.32 -5.37 -25.14
CA SER A 601 6.80 -4.16 -25.83
C SER A 601 8.11 -4.41 -26.57
N THR A 602 8.19 -3.95 -27.81
CA THR A 602 9.34 -4.18 -28.70
C THR A 602 9.85 -2.85 -29.28
N PRO A 603 11.15 -2.51 -29.19
CA PRO A 603 12.21 -3.31 -28.58
C PRO A 603 12.17 -3.28 -27.05
N CYS A 604 12.56 -4.40 -26.43
CA CYS A 604 12.78 -4.55 -24.99
C CYS A 604 14.27 -4.74 -24.73
N ASN A 605 14.91 -3.74 -24.12
CA ASN A 605 16.29 -3.84 -23.64
C ASN A 605 16.47 -3.05 -22.34
N GLN A 606 17.64 -3.18 -21.72
CA GLN A 606 17.96 -2.48 -20.47
C GLN A 606 18.51 -1.06 -20.67
N VAL A 607 18.68 -0.60 -21.92
CA VAL A 607 19.35 0.67 -22.27
C VAL A 607 18.52 1.88 -21.85
N SER A 608 19.16 2.87 -21.24
CA SER A 608 18.60 4.15 -20.77
C SER A 608 17.68 4.83 -21.79
N GLN A 609 18.14 4.95 -23.04
CA GLN A 609 17.46 5.74 -24.07
C GLN A 609 16.13 5.13 -24.53
N THR A 610 15.88 3.81 -24.38
CA THR A 610 14.59 3.20 -24.76
C THR A 610 13.44 3.53 -23.80
N HIS A 611 13.71 4.15 -22.65
CA HIS A 611 12.68 4.64 -21.73
C HIS A 611 12.03 5.95 -22.21
N TYR A 612 12.65 6.64 -23.18
CA TYR A 612 12.18 7.91 -23.72
C TYR A 612 11.50 7.76 -25.10
N LYS A 613 11.35 6.53 -25.59
CA LYS A 613 10.92 6.22 -26.96
C LYS A 613 9.70 5.33 -26.97
N ARG A 614 8.77 5.61 -27.89
CA ARG A 614 7.59 4.77 -28.14
C ARG A 614 8.03 3.40 -28.67
N LYS A 615 7.35 2.35 -28.21
CA LYS A 615 7.61 0.95 -28.56
C LYS A 615 6.41 0.37 -29.31
N LEU A 616 6.66 -0.66 -30.10
CA LEU A 616 5.64 -1.49 -30.71
C LEU A 616 5.00 -2.38 -29.63
N ALA A 617 3.69 -2.53 -29.65
CA ALA A 617 2.96 -3.46 -28.81
C ALA A 617 2.92 -4.86 -29.44
N PHE A 618 3.14 -5.88 -28.61
CA PHE A 618 3.06 -7.29 -28.95
C PHE A 618 2.06 -7.98 -28.01
N TYR A 619 1.27 -8.88 -28.57
CA TYR A 619 0.17 -9.56 -27.92
C TYR A 619 0.40 -11.07 -27.96
N ASN A 620 0.06 -11.75 -26.86
CA ASN A 620 0.18 -13.20 -26.72
C ASN A 620 -1.08 -13.73 -26.02
N LEU A 621 -1.96 -14.38 -26.77
CA LEU A 621 -3.10 -15.10 -26.20
C LEU A 621 -2.65 -16.51 -25.85
N THR A 622 -2.68 -16.86 -24.56
CA THR A 622 -2.32 -18.20 -24.10
C THR A 622 -3.58 -19.06 -23.98
N VAL A 623 -3.49 -20.31 -24.42
CA VAL A 623 -4.49 -21.37 -24.24
C VAL A 623 -3.81 -22.57 -23.62
N PHE A 624 -4.29 -23.03 -22.48
CA PHE A 624 -3.67 -24.10 -21.69
C PHE A 624 -4.66 -25.24 -21.43
N SER A 625 -4.29 -26.46 -21.86
CA SER A 625 -5.08 -27.67 -21.63
C SER A 625 -5.01 -28.09 -20.17
N LEU A 626 -6.18 -28.24 -19.53
CA LEU A 626 -6.27 -28.77 -18.18
C LEU A 626 -6.05 -30.29 -18.15
N ALA A 627 -6.18 -31.00 -19.28
CA ALA A 627 -5.90 -32.43 -19.39
C ALA A 627 -4.40 -32.67 -19.71
N SER A 628 -3.95 -32.34 -20.92
CA SER A 628 -2.60 -32.66 -21.42
C SER A 628 -1.48 -31.81 -20.82
N LYS A 629 -1.82 -30.69 -20.17
CA LYS A 629 -0.88 -29.64 -19.69
C LYS A 629 -0.04 -29.00 -20.80
N GLU A 630 -0.50 -29.11 -22.04
CA GLU A 630 0.07 -28.38 -23.17
C GLU A 630 -0.39 -26.92 -23.15
N GLY A 631 0.50 -26.02 -23.59
CA GLY A 631 0.20 -24.60 -23.73
C GLY A 631 0.44 -24.17 -25.17
N LYS A 632 -0.56 -23.54 -25.77
CA LYS A 632 -0.49 -22.91 -27.09
C LYS A 632 -0.52 -21.39 -26.94
N CYS A 633 0.36 -20.70 -27.65
CA CYS A 633 0.50 -19.25 -27.66
C CYS A 633 0.14 -18.72 -29.05
N PHE A 634 -0.85 -17.85 -29.14
CA PHE A 634 -1.18 -17.13 -30.37
C PHE A 634 -0.58 -15.73 -30.30
N THR A 635 0.34 -15.40 -31.21
CA THR A 635 1.16 -14.19 -31.13
C THR A 635 0.94 -13.25 -32.31
N TRP A 636 0.84 -11.95 -32.03
CA TRP A 636 0.77 -10.91 -33.06
C TRP A 636 1.21 -9.53 -32.55
N ASP A 637 1.70 -8.68 -33.43
CA ASP A 637 2.00 -7.27 -33.13
C ASP A 637 0.86 -6.33 -33.54
N GLU A 638 0.89 -5.08 -33.07
CA GLU A 638 -0.16 -4.08 -33.35
C GLU A 638 -0.37 -3.72 -34.83
N THR A 639 0.55 -4.12 -35.73
CA THR A 639 0.36 -4.00 -37.19
C THR A 639 -0.38 -5.18 -37.82
N GLN A 640 -0.45 -6.34 -37.16
CA GLN A 640 -1.26 -7.48 -37.65
C GLN A 640 -2.70 -7.45 -37.13
N GLY A 641 -2.90 -6.99 -35.89
CA GLY A 641 -4.22 -7.02 -35.26
C GLY A 641 -4.30 -6.17 -33.99
N LYS A 642 -5.52 -5.95 -33.52
CA LYS A 642 -5.80 -5.20 -32.29
C LYS A 642 -5.89 -6.15 -31.08
N LYS A 643 -6.26 -5.60 -29.92
CA LYS A 643 -6.51 -6.35 -28.67
C LYS A 643 -8.00 -6.72 -28.50
N GLY A 644 -8.74 -6.92 -29.60
CA GLY A 644 -10.21 -6.95 -29.65
C GLY A 644 -10.83 -8.35 -29.72
N SER A 645 -12.16 -8.38 -29.83
CA SER A 645 -12.93 -9.64 -29.85
C SER A 645 -12.74 -10.46 -31.12
N CYS A 646 -12.42 -9.80 -32.24
CA CYS A 646 -12.19 -10.43 -33.54
C CYS A 646 -10.91 -11.27 -33.52
N GLU A 647 -9.82 -10.71 -32.98
CA GLU A 647 -8.55 -11.43 -32.83
C GLU A 647 -8.69 -12.61 -31.86
N ILE A 648 -9.30 -12.40 -30.68
CA ILE A 648 -9.55 -13.46 -29.70
C ILE A 648 -10.38 -14.60 -30.29
N GLY A 649 -11.53 -14.30 -30.90
CA GLY A 649 -12.40 -15.34 -31.46
C GLY A 649 -11.75 -16.07 -32.64
N THR A 650 -10.95 -15.38 -33.46
CA THR A 650 -10.15 -16.03 -34.53
C THR A 650 -9.18 -17.06 -33.94
N CYS A 651 -8.46 -16.69 -32.88
CA CYS A 651 -7.53 -17.60 -32.22
C CYS A 651 -8.25 -18.81 -31.60
N LEU A 652 -9.42 -18.62 -30.99
CA LEU A 652 -10.23 -19.72 -30.45
C LEU A 652 -10.72 -20.66 -31.55
N LEU A 653 -11.22 -20.14 -32.68
CA LEU A 653 -11.60 -20.94 -33.85
C LEU A 653 -10.42 -21.75 -34.38
N SER A 654 -9.25 -21.11 -34.51
CA SER A 654 -8.03 -21.80 -34.98
C SER A 654 -7.51 -22.83 -33.98
N HIS A 655 -7.65 -22.59 -32.67
CA HIS A 655 -7.32 -23.59 -31.65
C HIS A 655 -8.19 -24.84 -31.80
N MET A 656 -9.51 -24.66 -31.86
CA MET A 656 -10.46 -25.78 -31.99
C MET A 656 -10.32 -26.54 -33.31
N THR A 657 -10.01 -25.84 -34.41
CA THR A 657 -9.68 -26.46 -35.71
C THR A 657 -8.40 -27.32 -35.64
N SER A 658 -7.48 -27.03 -34.70
CA SER A 658 -6.24 -27.80 -34.49
C SER A 658 -6.35 -28.93 -33.45
N LEU A 659 -7.54 -29.21 -32.92
CA LEU A 659 -7.75 -30.29 -31.95
C LEU A 659 -7.75 -31.68 -32.61
N SER A 660 -7.54 -32.71 -31.80
CA SER A 660 -7.63 -34.10 -32.23
C SER A 660 -9.03 -34.41 -32.79
N PRO A 661 -9.17 -35.16 -33.91
CA PRO A 661 -10.46 -35.59 -34.44
C PRO A 661 -11.31 -36.45 -33.48
N GLN A 662 -10.74 -36.92 -32.36
CA GLN A 662 -11.47 -37.64 -31.32
C GLN A 662 -12.27 -36.70 -30.40
N VAL A 663 -11.92 -35.41 -30.35
CA VAL A 663 -12.61 -34.43 -29.49
C VAL A 663 -14.00 -34.14 -30.04
N LYS A 664 -14.99 -34.28 -29.15
CA LYS A 664 -16.42 -34.04 -29.39
C LYS A 664 -16.97 -32.90 -28.53
N HIS A 665 -16.34 -32.62 -27.40
CA HIS A 665 -16.77 -31.58 -26.46
C HIS A 665 -15.58 -30.71 -26.08
N VAL A 666 -15.71 -29.40 -26.28
CA VAL A 666 -14.70 -28.42 -25.84
C VAL A 666 -15.29 -27.55 -24.73
N VAL A 667 -14.55 -27.39 -23.64
CA VAL A 667 -14.89 -26.50 -22.53
C VAL A 667 -13.86 -25.39 -22.44
N LEU A 668 -14.29 -24.16 -22.75
CA LEU A 668 -13.49 -22.95 -22.77
C LEU A 668 -13.70 -22.15 -21.49
N TYR A 669 -12.69 -22.10 -20.61
CA TYR A 669 -12.68 -21.25 -19.41
C TYR A 669 -11.94 -19.93 -19.63
N SER A 670 -12.56 -18.83 -19.20
CA SER A 670 -11.96 -17.49 -19.25
C SER A 670 -12.40 -16.57 -18.11
N ASP A 671 -11.78 -15.39 -18.07
CA ASP A 671 -12.15 -14.27 -17.22
C ASP A 671 -13.52 -13.66 -17.61
N THR A 672 -13.86 -12.43 -17.19
CA THR A 672 -15.15 -11.79 -17.52
C THR A 672 -15.00 -10.60 -18.48
N CYS A 673 -13.88 -10.50 -19.20
CA CYS A 673 -13.52 -9.37 -20.05
C CYS A 673 -14.45 -9.22 -21.26
N THR A 674 -15.40 -8.28 -21.16
CA THR A 674 -16.43 -8.08 -22.19
C THR A 674 -15.83 -7.67 -23.53
N GLY A 675 -14.80 -6.82 -23.54
CA GLY A 675 -14.15 -6.38 -24.77
C GLY A 675 -13.28 -7.41 -25.48
N GLN A 676 -13.17 -8.63 -24.94
CA GLN A 676 -12.33 -9.72 -25.48
C GLN A 676 -13.13 -11.01 -25.66
N ASN A 677 -13.55 -11.66 -24.58
CA ASN A 677 -14.16 -13.00 -24.60
C ASN A 677 -15.68 -12.97 -24.32
N ARG A 678 -16.14 -12.20 -23.34
CA ARG A 678 -17.53 -12.19 -22.87
C ARG A 678 -18.39 -11.20 -23.65
N ASN A 679 -18.54 -11.45 -24.94
CA ASN A 679 -19.32 -10.63 -25.86
C ASN A 679 -20.08 -11.45 -26.90
N GLN A 680 -21.03 -10.76 -27.53
CA GLN A 680 -21.82 -11.28 -28.64
C GLN A 680 -20.98 -11.66 -29.88
N TYR A 681 -19.76 -11.14 -30.05
CA TYR A 681 -18.95 -11.41 -31.25
C TYR A 681 -18.35 -12.81 -31.22
N VAL A 682 -17.75 -13.21 -30.09
CA VAL A 682 -17.31 -14.59 -29.86
C VAL A 682 -18.53 -15.53 -29.83
N ALA A 683 -19.63 -15.12 -29.18
CA ALA A 683 -20.86 -15.90 -29.14
C ALA A 683 -21.60 -16.03 -30.50
N ALA A 684 -21.25 -15.22 -31.52
CA ALA A 684 -21.71 -15.41 -32.89
C ALA A 684 -20.86 -16.42 -33.68
N ALA A 685 -19.58 -16.53 -33.32
CA ALA A 685 -18.60 -17.36 -34.03
C ALA A 685 -18.66 -18.84 -33.61
N LEU A 686 -18.70 -19.10 -32.29
CA LEU A 686 -18.71 -20.46 -31.73
C LEU A 686 -19.87 -21.33 -32.27
N PRO A 687 -21.14 -20.85 -32.40
CA PRO A 687 -22.21 -21.65 -32.97
C PRO A 687 -21.95 -22.13 -34.41
N GLN A 688 -21.35 -21.29 -35.26
CA GLN A 688 -21.05 -21.67 -36.66
C GLN A 688 -19.98 -22.77 -36.68
N HIS A 689 -18.92 -22.62 -35.87
CA HIS A 689 -17.84 -23.61 -35.81
C HIS A 689 -18.32 -25.01 -35.37
N VAL A 690 -19.29 -25.11 -34.45
CA VAL A 690 -19.88 -26.41 -34.08
C VAL A 690 -20.65 -27.05 -35.25
N GLN A 691 -21.25 -26.26 -36.15
CA GLN A 691 -21.93 -26.83 -37.31
C GLN A 691 -20.94 -27.28 -38.39
N ASP A 692 -19.89 -26.49 -38.63
CA ASP A 692 -18.90 -26.75 -39.69
C ASP A 692 -17.90 -27.85 -39.33
N SER A 693 -17.59 -28.03 -38.04
CA SER A 693 -16.70 -29.09 -37.57
C SER A 693 -17.37 -30.46 -37.72
N ASP A 694 -16.74 -31.42 -38.38
CA ASP A 694 -17.24 -32.80 -38.50
C ASP A 694 -17.38 -33.50 -37.14
N THR A 695 -16.43 -33.30 -36.22
CA THR A 695 -16.25 -34.10 -35.00
C THR A 695 -16.93 -33.48 -33.76
N LEU A 696 -16.71 -32.18 -33.51
CA LEU A 696 -17.29 -31.44 -32.39
C LEU A 696 -18.83 -31.50 -32.39
N GLN A 697 -19.38 -31.77 -31.21
CA GLN A 697 -20.82 -31.82 -30.93
C GLN A 697 -21.25 -30.71 -29.97
N ILE A 698 -20.37 -30.32 -29.03
CA ILE A 698 -20.66 -29.37 -27.96
C ILE A 698 -19.48 -28.41 -27.77
N ILE A 699 -19.75 -27.11 -27.67
CA ILE A 699 -18.83 -26.14 -27.06
C ILE A 699 -19.51 -25.53 -25.83
N ASP A 700 -18.83 -25.56 -24.69
CA ASP A 700 -19.20 -24.84 -23.48
C ASP A 700 -18.22 -23.70 -23.25
N GLN A 701 -18.70 -22.46 -23.18
CA GLN A 701 -17.92 -21.29 -22.81
C GLN A 701 -18.32 -20.85 -21.40
N LYS A 702 -17.42 -21.07 -20.44
CA LYS A 702 -17.64 -20.86 -19.00
C LYS A 702 -16.79 -19.67 -18.49
N TYR A 703 -17.41 -18.79 -17.72
CA TYR A 703 -16.78 -17.57 -17.20
C TYR A 703 -16.61 -17.62 -15.68
N LEU A 704 -15.41 -17.32 -15.19
CA LEU A 704 -15.09 -17.30 -13.76
C LEU A 704 -15.71 -16.08 -13.04
N GLU A 705 -15.52 -15.97 -11.71
CA GLU A 705 -15.98 -14.81 -10.93
C GLU A 705 -14.94 -13.68 -10.95
N SER A 706 -15.40 -12.45 -11.24
CA SER A 706 -14.52 -11.29 -11.47
C SER A 706 -13.64 -10.97 -10.26
N GLY A 707 -12.33 -10.82 -10.48
CA GLY A 707 -11.33 -10.65 -9.42
C GLY A 707 -11.01 -11.92 -8.63
N HIS A 708 -11.49 -13.09 -9.07
CA HIS A 708 -11.14 -14.42 -8.55
C HIS A 708 -10.79 -15.42 -9.68
N THR A 709 -10.35 -14.88 -10.81
CA THR A 709 -10.03 -15.53 -12.08
C THR A 709 -8.67 -16.22 -12.06
N GLN A 710 -8.44 -17.11 -11.08
CA GLN A 710 -7.20 -17.91 -11.01
C GLN A 710 -7.24 -19.00 -12.10
N MET A 711 -6.38 -18.85 -13.11
CA MET A 711 -6.34 -19.73 -14.28
C MET A 711 -4.96 -20.35 -14.46
N GLU A 712 -4.92 -21.57 -14.98
CA GLU A 712 -3.68 -22.31 -15.17
C GLU A 712 -2.81 -21.69 -16.27
N CYS A 713 -3.42 -21.01 -17.26
CA CYS A 713 -2.72 -20.19 -18.26
C CYS A 713 -1.92 -19.01 -17.65
N ASP A 714 -2.27 -18.49 -16.46
CA ASP A 714 -1.49 -17.46 -15.74
C ASP A 714 -0.03 -17.92 -15.47
N THR A 715 0.17 -19.24 -15.37
CA THR A 715 1.50 -19.84 -15.20
C THR A 715 2.37 -19.70 -16.45
N MET A 716 1.78 -19.66 -17.65
CA MET A 716 2.48 -19.42 -18.91
C MET A 716 3.00 -17.98 -18.98
N HIS A 717 2.18 -17.00 -18.61
CA HIS A 717 2.63 -15.60 -18.51
C HIS A 717 3.80 -15.49 -17.51
N SER A 718 3.69 -16.16 -16.37
CA SER A 718 4.72 -16.13 -15.31
C SER A 718 6.06 -16.73 -15.78
N THR A 719 6.06 -17.82 -16.56
CA THR A 719 7.28 -18.41 -17.13
C THR A 719 7.88 -17.56 -18.26
N ILE A 720 7.03 -16.99 -19.13
CA ILE A 720 7.45 -16.09 -20.22
C ILE A 720 8.08 -14.80 -19.66
N GLU A 721 7.45 -14.19 -18.64
CA GLU A 721 8.00 -13.03 -17.93
C GLU A 721 9.33 -13.35 -17.22
N ALA A 722 9.50 -14.56 -16.70
CA ALA A 722 10.76 -15.01 -16.10
C ALA A 722 11.87 -15.18 -17.16
N ALA A 723 11.59 -15.85 -18.28
CA ALA A 723 12.51 -16.05 -19.39
C ALA A 723 12.99 -14.72 -20.00
N LYS A 724 12.07 -13.76 -20.13
CA LYS A 724 12.34 -12.39 -20.62
C LYS A 724 13.41 -11.63 -19.83
N LYS A 725 13.58 -11.85 -18.52
CA LYS A 725 14.34 -10.93 -17.61
C LYS A 725 15.73 -10.55 -18.10
N ASN A 726 16.43 -11.47 -18.77
CA ASN A 726 17.80 -11.29 -19.28
C ASN A 726 17.91 -11.27 -20.81
N VAL A 727 16.80 -11.30 -21.55
CA VAL A 727 16.80 -11.34 -23.03
C VAL A 727 16.56 -9.94 -23.62
N LYS A 728 17.36 -9.58 -24.62
CA LYS A 728 17.15 -8.37 -25.43
C LYS A 728 16.27 -8.72 -26.63
N VAL A 729 15.04 -8.20 -26.67
CA VAL A 729 14.12 -8.40 -27.79
C VAL A 729 14.17 -7.17 -28.69
N SER A 730 14.61 -7.36 -29.94
CA SER A 730 14.85 -6.28 -30.91
C SER A 730 13.78 -6.20 -32.01
N ILE A 731 13.05 -7.28 -32.29
CA ILE A 731 11.90 -7.36 -33.21
C ILE A 731 10.81 -8.28 -32.63
N PRO A 732 9.55 -8.19 -33.08
CA PRO A 732 8.45 -9.00 -32.55
C PRO A 732 8.71 -10.50 -32.58
N ASP A 733 9.25 -10.99 -33.70
CA ASP A 733 9.50 -12.40 -33.99
C ASP A 733 10.38 -13.08 -32.92
N GLN A 734 11.26 -12.31 -32.27
CA GLN A 734 12.13 -12.79 -31.18
C GLN A 734 11.37 -13.11 -29.88
N TRP A 735 10.13 -12.62 -29.71
CA TRP A 735 9.27 -13.09 -28.63
C TRP A 735 8.90 -14.55 -28.79
N ASN A 736 8.76 -15.06 -30.01
CA ASN A 736 8.40 -16.45 -30.23
C ASN A 736 9.51 -17.37 -29.68
N THR A 737 10.78 -17.07 -29.96
CA THR A 737 11.93 -17.77 -29.33
C THR A 737 11.95 -17.66 -27.80
N VAL A 738 11.58 -16.49 -27.23
CA VAL A 738 11.48 -16.33 -25.76
C VAL A 738 10.37 -17.22 -25.17
N ILE A 739 9.24 -17.34 -25.86
CA ILE A 739 8.08 -18.14 -25.45
C ILE A 739 8.41 -19.64 -25.55
N GLU A 740 9.04 -20.10 -26.64
CA GLU A 740 9.54 -21.48 -26.76
C GLU A 740 10.50 -21.85 -25.62
N CYS A 741 11.47 -20.97 -25.36
CA CYS A 741 12.49 -21.16 -24.32
C CYS A 741 11.94 -21.01 -22.89
N ALA A 742 10.73 -20.48 -22.70
CA ALA A 742 10.14 -20.29 -21.37
C ALA A 742 9.81 -21.61 -20.65
N ARG A 743 9.64 -22.73 -21.39
CA ARG A 743 9.35 -24.05 -20.81
C ARG A 743 10.23 -25.16 -21.42
N PRO A 744 11.50 -25.30 -20.97
CA PRO A 744 12.49 -26.18 -21.64
C PRO A 744 12.11 -27.66 -21.78
N LYS A 745 11.30 -28.22 -20.87
CA LYS A 745 10.92 -29.66 -20.90
C LYS A 745 9.73 -29.98 -21.82
N GLN A 746 8.88 -28.99 -22.09
CA GLN A 746 7.69 -29.12 -22.94
C GLN A 746 7.41 -27.72 -23.49
N PRO A 747 8.13 -27.29 -24.54
CA PRO A 747 7.99 -25.96 -25.12
C PRO A 747 6.54 -25.64 -25.50
N TYR A 748 6.16 -24.38 -25.42
CA TYR A 748 4.83 -23.95 -25.83
C TYR A 748 4.71 -23.97 -27.35
N THR A 749 3.58 -24.45 -27.87
CA THR A 749 3.28 -24.42 -29.31
C THR A 749 2.93 -22.99 -29.70
N ILE A 750 3.64 -22.42 -30.67
CA ILE A 750 3.39 -21.04 -31.12
C ILE A 750 2.65 -21.04 -32.45
N GLN A 751 1.69 -20.14 -32.57
CA GLN A 751 1.04 -19.82 -33.83
C GLN A 751 0.99 -18.31 -34.01
N GLU A 752 1.73 -17.82 -34.99
CA GLU A 752 1.67 -16.40 -35.39
C GLU A 752 0.34 -16.12 -36.08
N ILE A 753 -0.26 -14.97 -35.77
CA ILE A 753 -1.50 -14.48 -36.39
C ILE A 753 -1.19 -13.24 -37.22
N HIS A 754 -1.49 -13.31 -38.51
CA HIS A 754 -1.34 -12.19 -39.43
C HIS A 754 -2.69 -11.49 -39.68
N HIS A 755 -2.64 -10.25 -40.15
CA HIS A 755 -3.83 -9.48 -40.52
C HIS A 755 -4.76 -10.19 -41.52
N THR A 756 -4.20 -11.07 -42.36
CA THR A 756 -4.93 -11.92 -43.32
C THR A 756 -5.79 -13.01 -42.67
N ASP A 757 -5.52 -13.34 -41.40
CA ASP A 757 -6.12 -14.48 -40.73
C ASP A 757 -7.27 -14.04 -39.81
N VAL A 758 -7.25 -12.77 -39.36
CA VAL A 758 -8.25 -12.20 -38.46
C VAL A 758 -9.61 -12.09 -39.16
N LEU A 759 -10.63 -12.75 -38.60
CA LEU A 759 -12.00 -12.77 -39.10
C LEU A 759 -12.84 -11.63 -38.51
N ASP A 760 -13.76 -11.06 -39.30
CA ASP A 760 -14.67 -10.00 -38.85
C ASP A 760 -15.90 -10.58 -38.12
N LEU A 761 -15.69 -10.91 -36.85
CA LEU A 761 -16.74 -11.41 -35.98
C LEU A 761 -17.82 -10.37 -35.64
N LYS A 762 -17.57 -9.07 -35.91
CA LYS A 762 -18.57 -8.01 -35.75
C LYS A 762 -19.55 -8.00 -36.92
N HIS A 763 -19.04 -8.17 -38.14
CA HIS A 763 -19.88 -8.39 -39.32
C HIS A 763 -20.70 -9.68 -39.19
N LEU A 764 -20.08 -10.77 -38.71
CA LEU A 764 -20.78 -12.02 -38.43
C LEU A 764 -21.92 -11.83 -37.41
N ALA A 765 -21.64 -11.19 -36.27
CA ALA A 765 -22.64 -10.93 -35.24
C ALA A 765 -23.80 -10.05 -35.75
N ALA A 766 -23.50 -8.98 -36.49
CA ALA A 766 -24.52 -8.12 -37.09
C ALA A 766 -25.44 -8.86 -38.07
N THR A 767 -24.93 -9.90 -38.74
CA THR A 767 -25.68 -10.72 -39.70
C THR A 767 -26.49 -11.83 -39.01
N ASN A 768 -25.89 -12.53 -38.04
CA ASN A 768 -26.42 -13.76 -37.46
C ASN A 768 -27.13 -13.58 -36.10
N LEU A 769 -26.76 -12.59 -35.28
CA LEU A 769 -27.38 -12.35 -33.97
C LEU A 769 -28.46 -11.25 -34.06
N ARG A 770 -29.63 -11.63 -34.56
CA ARG A 770 -30.79 -10.72 -34.68
C ARG A 770 -31.50 -10.49 -33.36
N ASN A 771 -31.48 -11.47 -32.47
CA ASN A 771 -31.98 -11.34 -31.10
C ASN A 771 -30.83 -11.58 -30.11
N THR A 772 -30.61 -10.56 -29.27
CA THR A 772 -29.70 -10.59 -28.13
C THR A 772 -30.37 -10.07 -26.86
N LYS A 773 -31.69 -9.81 -26.90
CA LYS A 773 -32.42 -9.07 -25.86
C LYS A 773 -33.29 -9.94 -24.98
N THR A 774 -33.93 -10.97 -25.54
CA THR A 774 -34.93 -11.80 -24.83
C THR A 774 -34.72 -13.28 -25.05
N ASP A 775 -34.97 -14.08 -24.00
CA ASP A 775 -35.01 -15.54 -24.09
C ASP A 775 -36.29 -16.05 -24.79
N VAL A 776 -36.38 -17.35 -25.04
CA VAL A 776 -37.57 -17.99 -25.67
C VAL A 776 -38.86 -17.84 -24.86
N SER A 777 -38.77 -17.51 -23.58
CA SER A 777 -39.91 -17.26 -22.68
C SER A 777 -40.27 -15.76 -22.60
N GLY A 778 -39.56 -14.90 -23.33
CA GLY A 778 -39.80 -13.45 -23.38
C GLY A 778 -39.08 -12.64 -22.31
N HIS A 779 -38.29 -13.25 -21.42
CA HIS A 779 -37.57 -12.52 -20.37
C HIS A 779 -36.32 -11.83 -20.92
N ARG A 780 -36.02 -10.63 -20.40
CA ARG A 780 -34.82 -9.86 -20.78
C ARG A 780 -33.54 -10.57 -20.34
N ILE A 781 -32.57 -10.65 -21.24
CA ILE A 781 -31.25 -11.27 -20.99
C ILE A 781 -30.24 -10.23 -20.53
N ASN A 782 -29.49 -10.54 -19.47
CA ASN A 782 -28.35 -9.74 -19.01
C ASN A 782 -27.03 -10.47 -19.30
N TRP A 783 -26.39 -10.13 -20.41
CA TRP A 783 -25.12 -10.74 -20.84
C TRP A 783 -24.00 -10.60 -19.80
N LEU A 784 -23.98 -9.51 -19.02
CA LEU A 784 -22.99 -9.27 -17.97
C LEU A 784 -23.16 -10.18 -16.74
N LYS A 785 -24.30 -10.89 -16.62
CA LYS A 785 -24.54 -11.88 -15.57
C LYS A 785 -24.37 -13.33 -16.06
N ILE A 786 -24.27 -13.59 -17.36
CA ILE A 786 -24.10 -14.95 -17.89
C ILE A 786 -22.77 -15.56 -17.40
N LYS A 787 -22.84 -16.82 -16.98
CA LYS A 787 -21.69 -17.61 -16.50
C LYS A 787 -21.35 -18.80 -17.38
N TRP A 788 -22.31 -19.30 -18.14
CA TRP A 788 -22.15 -20.45 -19.02
C TRP A 788 -22.95 -20.18 -20.29
N LEU A 789 -22.29 -20.24 -21.45
CA LEU A 789 -22.90 -20.34 -22.77
C LEU A 789 -22.60 -21.73 -23.35
N ARG A 790 -23.61 -22.39 -23.94
CA ARG A 790 -23.50 -23.71 -24.56
C ARG A 790 -24.01 -23.66 -26.00
N TYR A 791 -23.25 -24.29 -26.89
CA TYR A 791 -23.50 -24.36 -28.33
C TYR A 791 -23.51 -25.84 -28.74
N LEU A 792 -24.51 -26.25 -29.53
CA LEU A 792 -24.75 -27.66 -29.88
C LEU A 792 -24.78 -27.87 -31.39
N LYS A 793 -24.28 -29.02 -31.86
CA LYS A 793 -24.39 -29.43 -33.27
C LYS A 793 -25.84 -29.76 -33.61
N GLY A 794 -26.32 -29.27 -34.75
CA GLY A 794 -27.73 -29.31 -35.16
C GLY A 794 -28.54 -28.09 -34.75
N ASP A 795 -28.20 -27.40 -33.65
CA ASP A 795 -28.94 -26.26 -33.09
C ASP A 795 -28.28 -24.90 -33.42
N ALA A 796 -27.95 -24.68 -34.70
CA ALA A 796 -27.25 -23.48 -35.20
C ALA A 796 -27.87 -22.13 -34.81
N ASP A 797 -29.18 -22.10 -34.54
CA ASP A 797 -29.97 -20.89 -34.27
C ASP A 797 -30.26 -20.67 -32.76
N THR A 798 -29.74 -21.53 -31.88
CA THR A 798 -29.99 -21.46 -30.43
C THR A 798 -28.69 -21.42 -29.63
N ILE A 799 -28.58 -20.42 -28.73
CA ILE A 799 -27.56 -20.37 -27.68
C ILE A 799 -28.22 -20.76 -26.35
N PHE A 800 -27.68 -21.76 -25.67
CA PHE A 800 -28.11 -22.16 -24.34
C PHE A 800 -27.29 -21.41 -23.29
N PHE A 801 -27.90 -20.92 -22.20
CA PHE A 801 -27.17 -20.14 -21.20
C PHE A 801 -27.64 -20.36 -19.75
N LYS A 802 -26.74 -20.08 -18.79
CA LYS A 802 -27.02 -20.05 -17.35
C LYS A 802 -26.46 -18.79 -16.68
N TYR A 803 -27.09 -18.36 -15.58
CA TYR A 803 -26.64 -17.25 -14.75
C TYR A 803 -25.79 -17.71 -13.55
N ARG A 804 -25.99 -18.94 -13.06
CA ARG A 804 -25.10 -19.65 -12.14
C ARG A 804 -24.67 -20.99 -12.74
N MET A 805 -23.51 -21.48 -12.35
CA MET A 805 -23.06 -22.83 -12.77
C MET A 805 -24.01 -23.92 -12.25
N THR A 806 -24.57 -23.67 -11.07
CA THR A 806 -25.51 -24.53 -10.33
C THR A 806 -26.97 -24.45 -10.81
N ASP A 807 -27.32 -23.59 -11.78
CA ASP A 807 -28.68 -23.55 -12.33
C ASP A 807 -29.04 -24.94 -12.91
N PRO A 808 -30.18 -25.55 -12.55
CA PRO A 808 -30.47 -26.95 -12.91
C PRO A 808 -30.75 -27.14 -14.42
N ALA A 809 -31.29 -26.11 -15.08
CA ALA A 809 -31.62 -26.11 -16.50
C ALA A 809 -30.97 -24.94 -17.23
N PHE A 810 -30.72 -25.10 -18.53
CA PHE A 810 -30.31 -24.00 -19.39
C PHE A 810 -31.53 -23.18 -19.82
N LYS A 811 -31.38 -21.85 -19.85
CA LYS A 811 -32.26 -20.96 -20.61
C LYS A 811 -31.85 -20.97 -22.08
N MET A 812 -32.79 -20.67 -22.98
CA MET A 812 -32.55 -20.72 -24.42
C MET A 812 -32.72 -19.33 -25.04
N LEU A 813 -31.73 -18.91 -25.83
CA LEU A 813 -31.76 -17.72 -26.66
C LEU A 813 -31.79 -18.16 -28.14
N LYS A 814 -32.93 -17.97 -28.81
CA LYS A 814 -32.98 -18.07 -30.28
C LYS A 814 -32.36 -16.80 -30.86
N ILE A 815 -31.20 -16.95 -31.50
CA ILE A 815 -30.39 -15.83 -32.01
C ILE A 815 -30.88 -15.33 -33.37
N ARG A 816 -31.46 -16.21 -34.17
CA ARG A 816 -32.15 -15.85 -35.42
C ARG A 816 -33.64 -15.68 -35.15
N GLY A 817 -34.21 -14.59 -35.68
CA GLY A 817 -35.67 -14.37 -35.63
C GLY A 817 -36.41 -15.39 -36.50
N ALA A 818 -37.69 -15.63 -36.20
CA ALA A 818 -38.52 -16.58 -36.94
C ALA A 818 -38.45 -16.30 -38.46
N SER A 819 -37.92 -17.27 -39.22
CA SER A 819 -37.83 -17.15 -40.68
C SER A 819 -39.23 -17.02 -41.27
N ARG A 820 -39.44 -16.01 -42.12
CA ARG A 820 -40.62 -16.00 -43.01
C ARG A 820 -40.51 -17.26 -43.88
N ARG A 821 -41.50 -18.15 -43.80
CA ARG A 821 -41.55 -19.45 -44.50
C ARG A 821 -40.98 -19.33 -45.92
N GLY A 822 -39.92 -20.08 -46.21
CA GLY A 822 -39.34 -20.19 -47.56
C GLY A 822 -37.91 -19.66 -47.75
N ARG A 823 -37.34 -18.88 -46.82
CA ARG A 823 -35.90 -18.52 -46.93
C ARG A 823 -35.03 -19.53 -46.19
N GLN A 824 -34.31 -20.34 -46.97
CA GLN A 824 -33.37 -21.36 -46.50
C GLN A 824 -32.28 -20.70 -45.62
N THR A 825 -31.98 -21.32 -44.48
CA THR A 825 -31.05 -20.79 -43.49
C THR A 825 -29.63 -20.84 -44.01
N VAL A 826 -29.02 -19.67 -44.24
CA VAL A 826 -27.58 -19.60 -44.55
C VAL A 826 -26.82 -19.87 -43.25
N CYS A 827 -26.36 -21.10 -43.05
CA CYS A 827 -25.22 -21.35 -42.18
C CYS A 827 -24.01 -20.71 -42.88
N THR A 828 -23.38 -19.74 -42.25
CA THR A 828 -22.17 -19.11 -42.79
C THR A 828 -21.03 -20.00 -42.37
N ARG A 829 -20.34 -20.67 -43.30
CA ARG A 829 -19.18 -21.47 -42.90
C ARG A 829 -18.13 -20.55 -42.30
N VAL A 830 -17.31 -21.04 -41.39
CA VAL A 830 -16.18 -20.27 -40.84
C VAL A 830 -15.25 -19.79 -41.96
N SER A 831 -15.11 -20.54 -43.06
CA SER A 831 -14.39 -20.11 -44.27
C SER A 831 -15.01 -18.93 -45.02
N ASP A 832 -16.31 -18.68 -44.83
CA ASP A 832 -17.07 -17.63 -45.52
C ASP A 832 -17.13 -16.33 -44.70
N ILE A 833 -16.59 -16.33 -43.47
CA ILE A 833 -16.50 -15.12 -42.64
C ILE A 833 -15.49 -14.16 -43.28
N PRO A 834 -15.86 -12.91 -43.60
CA PRO A 834 -14.94 -11.97 -44.21
C PRO A 834 -13.77 -11.63 -43.27
N ARG A 835 -12.61 -11.32 -43.85
CA ARG A 835 -11.44 -10.85 -43.10
C ARG A 835 -11.73 -9.49 -42.48
N ARG A 836 -11.15 -9.24 -41.31
CA ARG A 836 -11.28 -7.97 -40.58
C ARG A 836 -10.35 -6.88 -41.12
N TYR A 837 -9.26 -7.27 -41.78
CA TYR A 837 -8.22 -6.38 -42.27
C TYR A 837 -7.74 -6.81 -43.66
N ASP A 838 -7.75 -5.89 -44.62
CA ASP A 838 -7.20 -6.10 -45.97
C ASP A 838 -5.68 -5.87 -46.05
N THR A 839 -5.14 -5.09 -45.09
CA THR A 839 -3.73 -4.67 -45.04
C THR A 839 -3.27 -4.53 -43.58
N ARG A 840 -1.95 -4.56 -43.36
CA ARG A 840 -1.35 -4.27 -42.03
C ARG A 840 -1.78 -2.90 -41.49
N LEU A 841 -2.07 -2.84 -40.19
CA LEU A 841 -2.52 -1.64 -39.48
C LEU A 841 -1.37 -0.64 -39.30
N PRO A 842 -1.57 0.66 -39.60
CA PRO A 842 -0.52 1.67 -39.47
C PRO A 842 -0.28 2.11 -38.02
N VAL A 843 0.99 2.23 -37.63
CA VAL A 843 1.38 2.86 -36.36
C VAL A 843 1.33 4.40 -36.45
N SER A 844 1.36 5.09 -35.31
CA SER A 844 1.49 6.55 -35.29
C SER A 844 2.82 6.99 -35.93
N ALA A 845 2.79 8.08 -36.71
CA ALA A 845 4.01 8.64 -37.31
C ALA A 845 5.10 8.97 -36.26
N ALA A 846 4.69 9.40 -35.07
CA ALA A 846 5.59 9.62 -33.94
C ALA A 846 6.23 8.32 -33.41
N LYS A 847 5.47 7.21 -33.34
CA LYS A 847 6.00 5.88 -32.97
C LYS A 847 6.98 5.37 -34.02
N LYS A 848 6.68 5.50 -35.32
CA LYS A 848 7.63 5.12 -36.38
C LYS A 848 8.92 5.94 -36.29
N SER A 849 8.83 7.26 -36.09
CA SER A 849 10.02 8.11 -35.90
C SER A 849 10.86 7.66 -34.71
N ASP A 850 10.24 7.42 -33.55
CA ASP A 850 10.97 6.97 -32.35
C ASP A 850 11.66 5.60 -32.55
N LEU A 851 11.03 4.68 -33.27
CA LEU A 851 11.61 3.38 -33.59
C LEU A 851 12.79 3.50 -34.57
N LEU A 852 12.69 4.37 -35.58
CA LEU A 852 13.79 4.67 -36.50
C LEU A 852 14.94 5.43 -35.81
N ASP A 853 14.66 6.23 -34.77
CA ASP A 853 15.71 6.83 -33.93
C ASP A 853 16.50 5.74 -33.19
N LEU A 854 15.82 4.72 -32.65
CA LEU A 854 16.48 3.59 -31.98
C LEU A 854 17.33 2.73 -32.96
N CYS A 855 16.96 2.69 -34.24
CA CYS A 855 17.81 2.14 -35.30
C CYS A 855 19.06 3.01 -35.51
N ARG A 856 18.88 4.33 -35.71
CA ARG A 856 19.99 5.30 -35.92
C ARG A 856 20.98 5.37 -34.75
N LEU A 857 20.50 5.15 -33.53
CA LEU A 857 21.32 5.12 -32.30
C LEU A 857 22.02 3.77 -32.08
N ALA A 858 21.94 2.83 -33.03
CA ALA A 858 22.47 1.46 -32.94
C ALA A 858 21.98 0.64 -31.72
N ILE A 859 20.89 1.08 -31.09
CA ILE A 859 20.24 0.38 -29.95
C ILE A 859 19.48 -0.85 -30.44
N ILE A 860 18.90 -0.75 -31.63
CA ILE A 860 18.40 -1.88 -32.42
C ILE A 860 19.54 -2.30 -33.36
N PRO A 861 19.98 -3.57 -33.37
CA PRO A 861 21.02 -4.06 -34.29
C PRO A 861 20.65 -3.83 -35.76
N GLU A 862 21.64 -3.49 -36.59
CA GLU A 862 21.46 -3.14 -38.02
C GLU A 862 20.66 -4.17 -38.83
N LYS A 863 20.92 -5.46 -38.59
CA LYS A 863 20.17 -6.60 -39.18
C LYS A 863 18.65 -6.56 -38.98
N HIS A 864 18.15 -5.74 -38.05
CA HIS A 864 16.73 -5.57 -37.76
C HIS A 864 16.14 -4.25 -38.25
N HIS A 865 16.94 -3.32 -38.80
CA HIS A 865 16.46 -2.00 -39.22
C HIS A 865 15.41 -2.10 -40.34
N HIS A 866 15.57 -3.06 -41.26
CA HIS A 866 14.66 -3.28 -42.39
C HIS A 866 13.19 -3.43 -41.96
N PHE A 867 12.93 -4.20 -40.90
CA PHE A 867 11.60 -4.37 -40.30
C PHE A 867 10.97 -3.02 -39.93
N TYR A 868 11.73 -2.17 -39.23
CA TYR A 868 11.26 -0.87 -38.75
C TYR A 868 11.04 0.15 -39.88
N HIS A 869 11.86 0.10 -40.94
CA HIS A 869 11.63 0.91 -42.14
C HIS A 869 10.32 0.54 -42.86
N GLN A 870 9.97 -0.75 -42.90
CA GLN A 870 8.77 -1.25 -43.56
C GLN A 870 7.46 -1.04 -42.78
N LEU A 871 7.50 -0.68 -41.50
CA LEU A 871 6.28 -0.48 -40.70
C LEU A 871 5.32 0.53 -41.37
N PRO A 872 4.05 0.19 -41.63
CA PRO A 872 3.06 1.15 -42.12
C PRO A 872 2.83 2.23 -41.05
N SER A 873 2.65 3.49 -41.47
CA SER A 873 2.46 4.60 -40.51
C SER A 873 1.51 5.67 -41.03
N SER A 874 0.71 6.23 -40.13
CA SER A 874 -0.21 7.34 -40.43
C SER A 874 -0.10 8.45 -39.38
N SER A 875 -0.35 9.69 -39.81
CA SER A 875 -0.55 10.85 -38.92
C SER A 875 -1.88 10.80 -38.16
N SER A 876 -2.89 10.09 -38.69
CA SER A 876 -4.20 9.90 -38.05
C SER A 876 -4.25 8.71 -37.09
N ALA A 877 -3.23 7.84 -37.09
CA ALA A 877 -3.18 6.68 -36.21
C ALA A 877 -2.96 7.11 -34.75
N PRO A 878 -3.84 6.74 -33.80
CA PRO A 878 -3.77 7.19 -32.42
C PRO A 878 -2.57 6.58 -31.70
N ASP A 879 -1.80 7.42 -31.01
CA ASP A 879 -0.65 7.01 -30.21
C ASP A 879 -1.09 6.47 -28.83
N ARG A 880 -1.82 5.34 -28.85
CA ARG A 880 -2.39 4.67 -27.67
C ARG A 880 -2.22 3.17 -27.82
N LEU A 881 -1.99 2.46 -26.71
CA LEU A 881 -2.12 1.00 -26.69
C LEU A 881 -3.54 0.62 -27.12
N CYS A 882 -3.71 -0.40 -27.97
CA CYS A 882 -5.03 -0.86 -28.38
C CYS A 882 -5.88 -1.19 -27.16
N GLN A 883 -7.04 -0.53 -27.06
CA GLN A 883 -8.05 -0.88 -26.07
C GLN A 883 -8.74 -2.18 -26.49
N PRO A 884 -9.17 -3.03 -25.54
CA PRO A 884 -10.16 -4.06 -25.85
C PRO A 884 -11.46 -3.40 -26.33
N ASP A 885 -12.30 -4.13 -27.05
CA ASP A 885 -13.47 -3.55 -27.68
C ASP A 885 -14.45 -2.95 -26.66
N VAL A 886 -14.85 -1.69 -26.87
CA VAL A 886 -15.88 -1.07 -26.05
C VAL A 886 -17.23 -1.66 -26.44
N THR A 887 -17.75 -2.56 -25.61
CA THR A 887 -19.14 -3.00 -25.70
C THR A 887 -20.05 -1.86 -25.24
N GLU A 888 -20.87 -1.29 -26.12
CA GLU A 888 -21.83 -0.19 -25.85
C GLU A 888 -23.04 -0.61 -24.96
N GLN A 889 -22.83 -1.54 -24.03
CA GLN A 889 -23.81 -1.94 -23.03
C GLN A 889 -23.45 -1.28 -21.70
N THR A 890 -23.68 0.03 -21.64
CA THR A 890 -23.71 0.75 -20.36
C THR A 890 -24.94 0.33 -19.57
N ASP A 891 -24.76 -0.08 -18.32
CA ASP A 891 -25.87 -0.18 -17.37
C ASP A 891 -26.48 1.22 -17.17
N THR A 892 -27.58 1.50 -17.87
CA THR A 892 -28.59 2.43 -17.38
C THR A 892 -29.25 1.74 -16.21
N SER A 893 -28.79 2.05 -15.00
CA SER A 893 -29.44 1.67 -13.75
C SER A 893 -30.69 2.52 -13.54
N ASP A 894 -31.65 2.37 -14.45
CA ASP A 894 -33.02 2.83 -14.35
C ASP A 894 -33.89 1.56 -14.37
N ASP A 895 -34.14 1.01 -13.18
CA ASP A 895 -35.24 0.11 -12.85
C ASP A 895 -35.61 0.43 -11.39
N GLU A 896 -36.91 0.41 -11.09
CA GLU A 896 -37.59 1.04 -9.94
C GLU A 896 -37.27 0.44 -8.55
#